data_AF-A0A6I2FIY2-F1
#
_entry.id   AF-A0A6I2FIY2-F1
#
_cell.length_a   1.000
_cell.length_b   1.000
_cell.length_c   1.000
_cell.angle_alpha   90.00
_cell.angle_beta   90.00
_cell.angle_gamma   90.00
#
_symmetry.space_group_name_H-M   'P 1'
#
loop_
_entity.id
_entity.type
_entity.pdbx_description
1 polymer ?
#
loop_
_entity_poly.entity_id
_entity_poly.type
_entity_poly.pdbx_seq_one_letter_code
_entity_poly.pdbx_strand_id
1 'polypeptide(L)'
;MSRTADPLLAARLHAAGRLRRAEAAVFAGVMAAMTVWLDAARALVLGQPLPAEAARLLATPAAVTAAADVPDFDAARAASQVWARGVAEHVDPALSQAFGEGFADAARRADISPLPFQLHYLETVNDRLKIWPVGAFEELRPELLEMLSEGMDHDQMTERIGRILNIDAPTRRIRAQISEIDRQLDDPALTLSRSDKAALRARKRDLWNQHDESLLQWQWLARRIARTETHGAMEGGALAGAQAVAAAGGQAVYKGWLATADERTRGTHVVAEGQIVKLHEPFQVGRARLQHAGEAGGPADEVINCRCSTRYLREDEVQAELQGPWGGRGVGPGHARIGPDDPHDAAGALTKWQREQRGDTDDHGPTPPPQDTGHEGAPDQEQPAADEPAVEEPDTGPAPILSEDVREQLDRARAALPADAGEWDRAAHDYRRDADGNLIAGEDLDGHLDEVLDAGWAAWEDIAEAMDGDTELGHARQQESEAIGATARIDAHREVARREVEIIRQAMGEYREFGGHQQRATTNRRPDAYQRTTDPVRPAGTPVLEDLRGAEQVFPREWLEAADARGELALGAAQRAFFIAGRGGGGRDMVAASDARRPDYDGAFSSAQREVMAHELGHRMEKAVPGLAPLEFALVRRRAMDGPRLEKRTEIYKGSGEYALADLWRNAYAGKTYADGSLFPARIAHEVFQVGIQDVLGRSSTIYGDVAGGQLTAFVLGAMLLLWPSVSTAATTATTATATAG
;
A
#
# COMPACT_ATOMS: atom_id res chain seq x y z
N MET A 1 4.35 -44.64 -39.52
CA MET A 1 3.71 -43.54 -38.77
C MET A 1 3.33 -42.45 -39.76
N SER A 2 2.04 -42.39 -40.12
CA SER A 2 1.51 -41.33 -41.00
C SER A 2 1.57 -40.01 -40.22
N ARG A 3 2.31 -39.02 -40.71
CA ARG A 3 2.20 -37.65 -40.20
C ARG A 3 0.81 -37.16 -40.60
N THR A 4 -0.14 -37.26 -39.68
CA THR A 4 -1.43 -36.59 -39.80
C THR A 4 -1.15 -35.11 -40.07
N ALA A 5 -1.64 -34.60 -41.19
CA ALA A 5 -1.51 -33.20 -41.55
C ALA A 5 -2.13 -32.36 -40.42
N ASP A 6 -1.38 -31.39 -39.90
CA ASP A 6 -1.84 -30.49 -38.85
C ASP A 6 -3.08 -29.73 -39.36
N PRO A 7 -4.29 -30.03 -38.84
CA PRO A 7 -5.53 -29.43 -39.34
C PRO A 7 -5.59 -27.92 -39.08
N LEU A 8 -4.74 -27.39 -38.19
CA LEU A 8 -4.69 -25.98 -37.82
C LEU A 8 -3.58 -25.20 -38.54
N LEU A 9 -2.84 -25.82 -39.46
CA LEU A 9 -1.69 -25.20 -40.12
C LEU A 9 -2.03 -23.87 -40.79
N ALA A 10 -3.14 -23.80 -41.53
CA ALA A 10 -3.57 -22.57 -42.21
C ALA A 10 -3.91 -21.44 -41.21
N ALA A 11 -4.62 -21.76 -40.13
CA ALA A 11 -4.95 -20.81 -39.07
C ALA A 11 -3.70 -20.27 -38.36
N ARG A 12 -2.73 -21.16 -38.07
CA ARG A 12 -1.44 -20.77 -37.48
C ARG A 12 -0.62 -19.88 -38.41
N LEU A 13 -0.58 -20.18 -39.70
CA LEU A 13 0.10 -19.34 -40.70
C LEU A 13 -0.55 -17.95 -40.80
N HIS A 14 -1.88 -17.86 -40.78
CA HIS A 14 -2.60 -16.58 -40.74
C HIS A 14 -2.32 -15.78 -39.47
N ALA A 15 -2.34 -16.43 -38.29
CA ALA A 15 -1.99 -15.80 -37.03
C ALA A 15 -0.54 -15.30 -37.02
N ALA A 16 0.41 -16.12 -37.46
CA ALA A 16 1.82 -15.75 -37.57
C ALA A 16 2.04 -14.59 -38.55
N GLY A 17 1.25 -14.49 -39.63
CA GLY A 17 1.29 -13.36 -40.54
C GLY A 17 0.77 -12.07 -39.91
N ARG A 18 -0.27 -12.14 -39.07
CA ARG A 18 -0.79 -10.98 -38.32
C ARG A 18 0.21 -10.50 -37.26
N LEU A 19 0.75 -11.42 -36.46
CA LEU A 19 1.76 -11.11 -35.44
C LEU A 19 2.98 -10.43 -36.05
N ARG A 20 3.53 -10.96 -37.15
CA ARG A 20 4.66 -10.33 -37.85
C ARG A 20 4.38 -8.92 -38.37
N ARG A 21 3.13 -8.62 -38.75
CA ARG A 21 2.74 -7.25 -39.14
C ARG A 21 2.66 -6.32 -37.94
N ALA A 22 2.12 -6.80 -36.83
CA ALA A 22 2.09 -6.03 -35.58
C ALA A 22 3.52 -5.76 -35.07
N GLU A 23 4.38 -6.77 -35.05
CA GLU A 23 5.81 -6.64 -34.74
C GLU A 23 6.48 -5.57 -35.62
N ALA A 24 6.27 -5.64 -36.95
CA ALA A 24 6.83 -4.65 -37.87
C ALA A 24 6.35 -3.22 -37.60
N ALA A 25 5.08 -3.04 -37.22
CA ALA A 25 4.53 -1.73 -36.87
C ALA A 25 5.14 -1.18 -35.57
N VAL A 26 5.26 -2.02 -34.54
CA VAL A 26 5.90 -1.65 -33.27
C VAL A 26 7.37 -1.31 -33.49
N PHE A 27 8.11 -2.12 -34.27
CA PHE A 27 9.49 -1.82 -34.62
C PHE A 27 9.63 -0.50 -35.37
N ALA A 28 8.72 -0.20 -36.31
CA ALA A 28 8.71 1.07 -37.02
C ALA A 28 8.49 2.26 -36.06
N GLY A 29 7.55 2.13 -35.11
CA GLY A 29 7.30 3.15 -34.08
C GLY A 29 8.52 3.40 -33.18
N VAL A 30 9.16 2.33 -32.70
CA VAL A 30 10.39 2.43 -31.89
C VAL A 30 11.52 3.10 -32.69
N MET A 31 11.71 2.71 -33.95
CA MET A 31 12.71 3.33 -34.82
C MET A 31 12.44 4.81 -35.06
N ALA A 32 11.18 5.21 -35.23
CA ALA A 32 10.79 6.62 -35.36
C ALA A 32 11.12 7.41 -34.08
N ALA A 33 10.65 6.95 -32.92
CA ALA A 33 10.92 7.58 -31.63
C ALA A 33 12.43 7.71 -31.35
N MET A 34 13.19 6.65 -31.63
CA MET A 34 14.64 6.62 -31.43
C MET A 34 15.37 7.58 -32.37
N THR A 35 14.90 7.70 -33.61
CA THR A 35 15.49 8.61 -34.60
C THR A 35 15.33 10.07 -34.14
N VAL A 36 14.14 10.46 -33.70
CA VAL A 36 13.86 11.82 -33.23
C VAL A 36 14.67 12.14 -31.97
N TRP A 37 14.80 11.18 -31.05
CA TRP A 37 15.63 11.32 -29.85
C TRP A 37 17.11 11.50 -30.18
N LEU A 38 17.68 10.65 -31.06
CA LEU A 38 19.08 10.73 -31.47
C LEU A 38 19.39 12.05 -32.20
N ASP A 39 18.45 12.54 -33.02
CA ASP A 39 18.59 13.82 -33.70
C ASP A 39 18.53 15.01 -32.73
N ALA A 40 17.65 14.94 -31.72
CA ALA A 40 17.58 15.95 -30.67
C ALA A 40 18.85 15.98 -29.82
N ALA A 41 19.34 14.82 -29.37
CA ALA A 41 20.57 14.70 -28.59
C ALA A 41 21.77 15.25 -29.36
N ARG A 42 21.88 14.91 -30.65
CA ARG A 42 22.94 15.44 -31.52
C ARG A 42 22.86 16.95 -31.69
N ALA A 43 21.66 17.48 -31.89
CA ALA A 43 21.46 18.93 -32.05
C ALA A 43 21.84 19.68 -30.77
N LEU A 44 21.42 19.17 -29.59
CA LEU A 44 21.75 19.76 -28.30
C LEU A 44 23.25 19.72 -28.01
N VAL A 45 23.91 18.59 -28.24
CA VAL A 45 25.36 18.45 -28.03
C VAL A 45 26.17 19.39 -28.92
N LEU A 46 25.72 19.59 -30.16
CA LEU A 46 26.44 20.42 -31.14
C LEU A 46 26.01 21.89 -31.11
N GLY A 47 25.12 22.30 -30.19
CA GLY A 47 24.56 23.66 -30.18
C GLY A 47 23.85 24.04 -31.49
N GLN A 48 23.21 23.06 -32.14
CA GLN A 48 22.48 23.23 -33.39
C GLN A 48 20.98 23.42 -33.15
N PRO A 49 20.25 24.04 -34.09
CA PRO A 49 18.79 24.12 -34.01
C PRO A 49 18.16 22.73 -33.90
N LEU A 50 17.21 22.60 -32.97
CA LEU A 50 16.44 21.37 -32.83
C LEU A 50 15.63 21.07 -34.11
N PRO A 51 15.57 19.80 -34.56
CA PRO A 51 14.63 19.38 -35.59
C PRO A 51 13.20 19.78 -35.20
N ALA A 52 12.36 20.15 -36.17
CA ALA A 52 11.01 20.67 -35.92
C ALA A 52 10.15 19.72 -35.06
N GLU A 53 10.26 18.41 -35.29
CA GLU A 53 9.55 17.39 -34.50
C GLU A 53 10.07 17.33 -33.06
N ALA A 54 11.39 17.31 -32.86
CA ALA A 54 12.00 17.35 -31.53
C ALA A 54 11.66 18.64 -30.76
N ALA A 55 11.66 19.79 -31.43
CA ALA A 55 11.28 21.08 -30.84
C ALA A 55 9.81 21.09 -30.40
N ARG A 56 8.90 20.52 -31.22
CA ARG A 56 7.50 20.33 -30.86
C ARG A 56 7.36 19.42 -29.64
N LEU A 57 8.06 18.28 -29.66
CA LEU A 57 8.05 17.33 -28.55
C LEU A 57 8.63 17.94 -27.26
N LEU A 58 9.57 18.89 -27.32
CA LEU A 58 10.09 19.58 -26.13
C LEU A 58 9.26 20.79 -25.68
N ALA A 59 8.25 21.21 -26.45
CA ALA A 59 7.52 22.46 -26.24
C ALA A 59 8.45 23.71 -26.16
N THR A 60 9.65 23.62 -26.73
CA THR A 60 10.62 24.72 -26.81
C THR A 60 10.51 25.40 -28.18
N PRO A 61 10.57 26.74 -28.27
CA PRO A 61 10.71 27.40 -29.56
C PRO A 61 11.95 26.86 -30.29
N ALA A 62 11.85 26.57 -31.59
CA ALA A 62 12.97 26.11 -32.42
C ALA A 62 14.14 27.13 -32.54
N ALA A 63 14.04 28.27 -31.85
CA ALA A 63 14.87 29.44 -32.01
C ALA A 63 15.42 29.97 -30.66
N VAL A 64 16.27 29.17 -29.99
CA VAL A 64 17.16 29.54 -28.87
C VAL A 64 18.30 28.49 -28.93
N THR A 65 19.61 28.73 -29.01
CA THR A 65 20.50 29.91 -28.97
C THR A 65 21.85 29.55 -29.64
N ALA A 66 22.58 30.59 -30.05
CA ALA A 66 23.98 30.70 -30.50
C ALA A 66 24.82 29.40 -30.62
N ALA A 67 25.45 29.25 -31.78
CA ALA A 67 26.50 28.25 -32.02
C ALA A 67 27.53 28.28 -30.89
N ALA A 68 27.52 27.25 -30.05
CA ALA A 68 28.59 27.03 -29.10
C ALA A 68 29.83 26.57 -29.88
N ASP A 69 30.98 27.22 -29.65
CA ASP A 69 32.24 26.85 -30.31
C ASP A 69 32.78 25.48 -29.82
N VAL A 70 32.16 24.88 -28.80
CA VAL A 70 32.55 23.60 -28.18
C VAL A 70 31.31 22.73 -27.95
N PRO A 71 31.36 21.42 -28.29
CA PRO A 71 30.28 20.49 -27.98
C PRO A 71 30.03 20.34 -26.47
N ASP A 72 28.76 20.35 -26.06
CA ASP A 72 28.30 20.16 -24.68
C ASP A 72 27.62 18.80 -24.53
N PHE A 73 28.31 17.83 -23.95
CA PHE A 73 27.74 16.49 -23.75
C PHE A 73 26.64 16.45 -22.69
N ASP A 74 26.63 17.39 -21.74
CA ASP A 74 25.62 17.45 -20.68
C ASP A 74 24.28 17.94 -21.21
N ALA A 75 24.29 18.76 -22.27
CA ALA A 75 23.09 19.19 -22.99
C ALA A 75 22.27 18.01 -23.56
N ALA A 76 22.88 16.84 -23.79
CA ALA A 76 22.16 15.64 -24.22
C ALA A 76 21.08 15.18 -23.23
N ARG A 77 21.20 15.53 -21.93
CA ARG A 77 20.20 15.18 -20.90
C ARG A 77 18.83 15.78 -21.21
N ALA A 78 18.78 16.96 -21.83
CA ALA A 78 17.52 17.60 -22.22
C ALA A 78 16.77 16.82 -23.32
N ALA A 79 17.45 15.93 -24.07
CA ALA A 79 16.79 15.07 -25.06
C ALA A 79 15.95 13.96 -24.42
N SER A 80 16.11 13.63 -23.14
CA SER A 80 15.38 12.55 -22.46
C SER A 80 13.85 12.66 -22.59
N GLN A 81 13.31 13.88 -22.52
CA GLN A 81 11.87 14.14 -22.70
C GLN A 81 11.39 13.89 -24.14
N VAL A 82 12.26 14.05 -25.14
CA VAL A 82 11.95 13.73 -26.55
C VAL A 82 11.72 12.23 -26.72
N TRP A 83 12.50 11.39 -26.02
CA TRP A 83 12.32 9.95 -26.06
C TRP A 83 10.96 9.54 -25.47
N ALA A 84 10.64 9.99 -24.26
CA ALA A 84 9.39 9.64 -23.59
C ALA A 84 8.15 10.05 -24.42
N ARG A 85 8.12 11.29 -24.91
CA ARG A 85 7.01 11.78 -25.75
C ARG A 85 7.01 11.13 -27.14
N GLY A 86 8.18 10.78 -27.67
CA GLY A 86 8.31 10.02 -28.91
C GLY A 86 7.74 8.59 -28.79
N VAL A 87 7.90 7.93 -27.64
CA VAL A 87 7.25 6.63 -27.36
C VAL A 87 5.73 6.78 -27.36
N ALA A 88 5.19 7.78 -26.65
CA ALA A 88 3.76 8.03 -26.60
C ALA A 88 3.15 8.33 -28.00
N GLU A 89 3.88 9.05 -28.85
CA GLU A 89 3.38 9.42 -30.18
C GLU A 89 3.53 8.31 -31.23
N HIS A 90 4.62 7.54 -31.19
CA HIS A 90 4.97 6.60 -32.26
C HIS A 90 4.81 5.12 -31.88
N VAL A 91 4.93 4.76 -30.60
CA VAL A 91 4.92 3.36 -30.14
C VAL A 91 3.56 2.97 -29.59
N ASP A 92 2.96 3.79 -28.73
CA ASP A 92 1.69 3.48 -28.06
C ASP A 92 0.52 3.25 -29.04
N PRO A 93 0.37 4.01 -30.14
CA PRO A 93 -0.66 3.72 -31.13
C PRO A 93 -0.48 2.36 -31.80
N ALA A 94 0.77 1.96 -32.07
CA ALA A 94 1.07 0.66 -32.67
C ALA A 94 0.75 -0.49 -31.69
N LEU A 95 1.07 -0.32 -30.41
CA LEU A 95 0.71 -1.26 -29.36
C LEU A 95 -0.81 -1.36 -29.18
N SER A 96 -1.50 -0.23 -29.14
CA SER A 96 -2.97 -0.17 -29.03
C SER A 96 -3.67 -0.82 -30.22
N GLN A 97 -3.15 -0.62 -31.43
CA GLN A 97 -3.68 -1.28 -32.62
C GLN A 97 -3.44 -2.80 -32.60
N ALA A 98 -2.27 -3.24 -32.11
CA ALA A 98 -1.90 -4.65 -32.07
C ALA A 98 -2.61 -5.43 -30.96
N PHE A 99 -2.75 -4.83 -29.78
CA PHE A 99 -3.15 -5.50 -28.54
C PHE A 99 -4.39 -4.91 -27.86
N GLY A 100 -4.95 -3.82 -28.39
CA GLY A 100 -6.22 -3.23 -27.92
C GLY A 100 -7.43 -3.86 -28.60
N GLU A 101 -8.33 -3.03 -29.16
CA GLU A 101 -9.62 -3.46 -29.70
C GLU A 101 -9.49 -4.53 -30.79
N GLY A 102 -8.47 -4.45 -31.65
CA GLY A 102 -8.24 -5.44 -32.71
C GLY A 102 -7.91 -6.84 -32.18
N PHE A 103 -7.21 -6.93 -31.04
CA PHE A 103 -6.94 -8.20 -30.36
C PHE A 103 -8.20 -8.74 -29.69
N ALA A 104 -8.96 -7.87 -29.00
CA ALA A 104 -10.25 -8.23 -28.42
C ALA A 104 -11.23 -8.74 -29.49
N ASP A 105 -11.29 -8.10 -30.66
CA ASP A 105 -12.10 -8.52 -31.80
C ASP A 105 -11.67 -9.87 -32.37
N ALA A 106 -10.36 -10.09 -32.47
CA ALA A 106 -9.83 -11.38 -32.90
C ALA A 106 -10.15 -12.48 -31.89
N ALA A 107 -10.08 -12.19 -30.59
CA ALA A 107 -10.47 -13.10 -29.51
C ALA A 107 -11.98 -13.40 -29.54
N ARG A 108 -12.83 -12.43 -29.87
CA ARG A 108 -14.29 -12.64 -30.04
C ARG A 108 -14.63 -13.59 -31.20
N ARG A 109 -13.85 -13.57 -32.28
CA ARG A 109 -14.13 -14.34 -33.52
C ARG A 109 -13.37 -15.66 -33.64
N ALA A 110 -12.42 -15.93 -32.75
CA ALA A 110 -11.60 -17.14 -32.85
C ALA A 110 -12.37 -18.39 -32.39
N ASP A 111 -12.30 -19.46 -33.18
CA ASP A 111 -12.96 -20.75 -32.90
C ASP A 111 -12.49 -21.38 -31.57
N ILE A 112 -11.27 -21.07 -31.14
CA ILE A 112 -10.68 -21.53 -29.87
C ILE A 112 -10.23 -20.29 -29.09
N SER A 113 -11.18 -19.64 -28.44
CA SER A 113 -10.95 -18.50 -27.55
C SER A 113 -11.69 -18.71 -26.24
N PRO A 114 -11.10 -18.35 -25.08
CA PRO A 114 -11.80 -18.43 -23.80
C PRO A 114 -12.95 -17.41 -23.70
N LEU A 115 -12.89 -16.28 -24.43
CA LEU A 115 -13.81 -15.15 -24.26
C LEU A 115 -15.30 -15.52 -24.50
N PRO A 116 -15.69 -16.18 -25.62
CA PRO A 116 -17.08 -16.63 -25.79
C PRO A 116 -17.60 -17.49 -24.63
N PHE A 117 -16.72 -18.28 -24.01
CA PHE A 117 -17.07 -19.11 -22.88
C PHE A 117 -17.13 -18.34 -21.55
N GLN A 118 -16.31 -17.30 -21.38
CA GLN A 118 -16.39 -16.37 -20.25
C GLN A 118 -17.75 -15.63 -20.27
N LEU A 119 -18.17 -15.17 -21.46
CA LEU A 119 -19.46 -14.53 -21.64
C LEU A 119 -20.61 -15.51 -21.36
N HIS A 120 -20.55 -16.71 -21.93
CA HIS A 120 -21.56 -17.75 -21.66
C HIS A 120 -21.65 -18.11 -20.18
N TYR A 121 -20.51 -18.17 -19.48
CA TYR A 121 -20.50 -18.40 -18.04
C TYR A 121 -21.34 -17.34 -17.31
N LEU A 122 -21.06 -16.05 -17.53
CA LEU A 122 -21.82 -14.95 -16.90
C LEU A 122 -23.31 -14.95 -17.28
N GLU A 123 -23.66 -15.34 -18.51
CA GLU A 123 -25.05 -15.52 -18.95
C GLU A 123 -25.80 -16.55 -18.10
N THR A 124 -25.12 -17.60 -17.63
CA THR A 124 -25.71 -18.71 -16.88
C THR A 124 -25.70 -18.52 -15.36
N VAL A 125 -25.01 -17.50 -14.84
CA VAL A 125 -25.01 -17.20 -13.40
C VAL A 125 -26.40 -16.67 -13.00
N ASN A 126 -27.07 -17.39 -12.10
CA ASN A 126 -28.34 -16.96 -11.52
C ASN A 126 -28.15 -15.82 -10.52
N ASP A 127 -29.20 -15.02 -10.28
CA ASP A 127 -29.21 -14.02 -9.22
C ASP A 127 -28.83 -14.64 -7.86
N ARG A 128 -27.71 -14.17 -7.32
CA ARG A 128 -27.10 -14.64 -6.08
C ARG A 128 -26.77 -13.49 -5.12
N LEU A 129 -27.23 -12.28 -5.44
CA LEU A 129 -26.97 -11.06 -4.69
C LEU A 129 -27.97 -10.91 -3.53
N LYS A 130 -27.71 -11.62 -2.42
CA LYS A 130 -28.67 -11.79 -1.31
C LYS A 130 -28.98 -10.55 -0.45
N ILE A 131 -28.12 -9.54 -0.46
CA ILE A 131 -28.30 -8.28 0.29
C ILE A 131 -28.87 -7.16 -0.59
N TRP A 132 -29.21 -7.49 -1.84
CA TRP A 132 -29.65 -6.55 -2.85
C TRP A 132 -31.13 -6.78 -3.20
N PRO A 133 -31.80 -5.80 -3.82
CA PRO A 133 -33.14 -6.01 -4.37
C PRO A 133 -33.15 -7.21 -5.32
N VAL A 134 -34.26 -7.97 -5.30
CA VAL A 134 -34.46 -9.10 -6.21
C VAL A 134 -34.32 -8.63 -7.66
N GLY A 135 -33.43 -9.26 -8.44
CA GLY A 135 -33.15 -8.88 -9.81
C GLY A 135 -31.95 -7.93 -9.99
N ALA A 136 -31.29 -7.48 -8.92
CA ALA A 136 -30.11 -6.60 -9.03
C ALA A 136 -28.97 -7.23 -9.84
N PHE A 137 -28.79 -8.56 -9.74
CA PHE A 137 -27.81 -9.25 -10.57
C PHE A 137 -28.22 -9.28 -12.06
N GLU A 138 -29.52 -9.37 -12.35
CA GLU A 138 -30.05 -9.37 -13.71
C GLU A 138 -29.82 -8.03 -14.40
N GLU A 139 -29.97 -6.92 -13.66
CA GLU A 139 -29.62 -5.57 -14.11
C GLU A 139 -28.12 -5.40 -14.33
N LEU A 140 -27.31 -6.02 -13.48
CA LEU A 140 -25.86 -5.91 -13.54
C LEU A 140 -25.22 -6.80 -14.63
N ARG A 141 -25.82 -7.94 -14.96
CA ARG A 141 -25.28 -8.93 -15.91
C ARG A 141 -24.89 -8.34 -17.28
N PRO A 142 -25.76 -7.60 -18.01
CA PRO A 142 -25.38 -7.06 -19.32
C PRO A 142 -24.16 -6.14 -19.24
N GLU A 143 -24.04 -5.38 -18.15
CA GLU A 143 -22.92 -4.48 -17.91
C GLU A 143 -21.65 -5.27 -17.59
N LEU A 144 -21.72 -6.35 -16.81
CA LEU A 144 -20.56 -7.22 -16.54
C LEU A 144 -20.04 -7.90 -17.80
N LEU A 145 -20.95 -8.32 -18.69
CA LEU A 145 -20.60 -8.90 -19.99
C LEU A 145 -19.84 -7.89 -20.86
N GLU A 146 -20.30 -6.63 -20.89
CA GLU A 146 -19.63 -5.56 -21.61
C GLU A 146 -18.26 -5.24 -21.00
N MET A 147 -18.19 -5.07 -19.67
CA MET A 147 -16.94 -4.81 -18.94
C MET A 147 -15.88 -5.91 -19.21
N LEU A 148 -16.29 -7.18 -19.24
CA LEU A 148 -15.39 -8.29 -19.60
C LEU A 148 -14.96 -8.24 -21.07
N SER A 149 -15.88 -7.94 -21.99
CA SER A 149 -15.57 -7.85 -23.42
C SER A 149 -14.61 -6.71 -23.76
N GLU A 150 -14.65 -5.63 -22.97
CA GLU A 150 -13.74 -4.48 -23.09
C GLU A 150 -12.41 -4.68 -22.35
N GLY A 151 -12.30 -5.70 -21.50
CA GLY A 151 -11.09 -5.97 -20.73
C GLY A 151 -10.83 -4.92 -19.64
N MET A 152 -11.89 -4.36 -19.04
CA MET A 152 -11.75 -3.42 -17.93
C MET A 152 -11.02 -4.04 -16.74
N ASP A 153 -10.28 -3.22 -16.00
CA ASP A 153 -9.67 -3.66 -14.74
C ASP A 153 -10.68 -3.68 -13.58
N HIS A 154 -10.26 -4.22 -12.43
CA HIS A 154 -11.14 -4.35 -11.27
C HIS A 154 -11.60 -3.01 -10.69
N ASP A 155 -10.81 -1.94 -10.78
CA ASP A 155 -11.16 -0.64 -10.21
C ASP A 155 -12.20 0.06 -11.09
N GLN A 156 -12.01 0.01 -12.41
CA GLN A 156 -13.01 0.45 -13.40
C GLN A 156 -14.34 -0.30 -13.23
N MET A 157 -14.28 -1.63 -13.08
CA MET A 157 -15.47 -2.45 -12.79
C MET A 157 -16.12 -2.06 -11.46
N THR A 158 -15.32 -1.84 -10.41
CA THR A 158 -15.82 -1.47 -9.08
C THR A 158 -16.62 -0.17 -9.14
N GLU A 159 -16.10 0.87 -9.79
CA GLU A 159 -16.83 2.12 -9.95
C GLU A 159 -18.12 1.96 -10.76
N ARG A 160 -18.05 1.24 -11.89
CA ARG A 160 -19.21 1.04 -12.78
C ARG A 160 -20.31 0.26 -12.07
N ILE A 161 -19.97 -0.82 -11.36
CA ILE A 161 -20.90 -1.57 -10.50
C ILE A 161 -21.50 -0.66 -9.43
N GLY A 162 -20.69 0.18 -8.78
CA GLY A 162 -21.14 1.14 -7.78
C GLY A 162 -22.22 2.09 -8.31
N ARG A 163 -22.03 2.60 -9.54
CA ARG A 163 -23.00 3.47 -10.24
C ARG A 163 -24.26 2.74 -10.65
N ILE A 164 -24.15 1.52 -11.22
CA ILE A 164 -25.30 0.72 -11.68
C ILE A 164 -26.21 0.34 -10.52
N LEU A 165 -25.62 -0.19 -9.43
CA LEU A 165 -26.36 -0.54 -8.22
C LEU A 165 -26.76 0.69 -7.39
N ASN A 166 -26.33 1.89 -7.81
CA ASN A 166 -26.61 3.17 -7.16
C ASN A 166 -26.22 3.19 -5.67
N ILE A 167 -25.12 2.52 -5.33
CA ILE A 167 -24.62 2.38 -3.95
C ILE A 167 -23.58 3.41 -3.59
N ASP A 168 -23.04 4.07 -4.61
CA ASP A 168 -22.23 5.27 -4.51
C ASP A 168 -23.09 6.52 -4.19
N ALA A 169 -24.42 6.41 -4.27
CA ALA A 169 -25.34 7.54 -4.13
C ALA A 169 -25.22 8.31 -2.81
N PRO A 170 -24.99 7.68 -1.64
CA PRO A 170 -24.71 8.42 -0.41
C PRO A 170 -23.40 9.23 -0.52
N THR A 171 -22.31 8.62 -1.00
CA THR A 171 -21.02 9.29 -1.24
C THR A 171 -21.18 10.49 -2.17
N ARG A 172 -21.91 10.35 -3.29
CA ARG A 172 -22.19 11.46 -4.22
C ARG A 172 -23.00 12.58 -3.57
N ARG A 173 -24.00 12.25 -2.75
CA ARG A 173 -24.81 13.23 -2.02
C ARG A 173 -23.96 14.01 -1.01
N ILE A 174 -23.09 13.33 -0.29
CA ILE A 174 -22.18 13.95 0.69
C ILE A 174 -21.21 14.89 -0.04
N ARG A 175 -20.62 14.44 -1.15
CA ARG A 175 -19.73 15.28 -1.98
C ARG A 175 -20.45 16.53 -2.50
N ALA A 176 -21.70 16.41 -2.93
CA ALA A 176 -22.50 17.56 -3.34
C ALA A 176 -22.76 18.55 -2.17
N GLN A 177 -22.95 18.05 -0.95
CA GLN A 177 -23.09 18.90 0.25
C GLN A 177 -21.78 19.62 0.60
N ILE A 178 -20.63 18.94 0.43
CA ILE A 178 -19.31 19.55 0.63
C ILE A 178 -19.11 20.68 -0.39
N SER A 179 -19.33 20.42 -1.68
CA SER A 179 -19.19 21.45 -2.72
C SER A 179 -20.12 22.65 -2.52
N GLU A 180 -21.31 22.43 -1.96
CA GLU A 180 -22.23 23.51 -1.60
C GLU A 180 -21.70 24.35 -0.42
N ILE A 181 -21.06 23.73 0.57
CA ILE A 181 -20.39 24.45 1.66
C ILE A 181 -19.21 25.27 1.13
N ASP A 182 -18.39 24.68 0.26
CA ASP A 182 -17.27 25.40 -0.38
C ASP A 182 -17.76 26.63 -1.13
N ARG A 183 -18.81 26.47 -1.94
CA ARG A 183 -19.47 27.59 -2.62
C ARG A 183 -19.95 28.68 -1.65
N GLN A 184 -20.48 28.33 -0.48
CA GLN A 184 -20.92 29.30 0.52
C GLN A 184 -19.75 30.03 1.20
N LEU A 185 -18.63 29.33 1.43
CA LEU A 185 -17.43 29.90 2.02
C LEU A 185 -16.73 30.87 1.05
N ASP A 186 -16.76 30.58 -0.25
CA ASP A 186 -16.10 31.33 -1.31
C ASP A 186 -16.94 32.48 -1.88
N ASP A 187 -18.26 32.49 -1.66
CA ASP A 187 -19.16 33.50 -2.24
C ASP A 187 -18.96 34.88 -1.58
N PRO A 188 -18.42 35.88 -2.31
CA PRO A 188 -18.17 37.21 -1.76
C PRO A 188 -19.46 38.00 -1.50
N ALA A 189 -20.61 37.57 -2.04
CA ALA A 189 -21.91 38.18 -1.78
C ALA A 189 -22.54 37.71 -0.46
N LEU A 190 -22.08 36.59 0.11
CA LEU A 190 -22.53 36.07 1.39
C LEU A 190 -21.75 36.73 2.55
N THR A 191 -22.43 37.59 3.31
CA THR A 191 -21.85 38.17 4.54
C THR A 191 -22.01 37.18 5.70
N LEU A 192 -21.09 36.22 5.81
CA LEU A 192 -21.06 35.23 6.90
C LEU A 192 -20.29 35.75 8.11
N SER A 193 -20.84 35.57 9.33
CA SER A 193 -20.11 35.88 10.55
C SER A 193 -18.96 34.88 10.78
N ARG A 194 -18.01 35.23 11.67
CA ARG A 194 -16.94 34.30 12.08
C ARG A 194 -17.50 32.97 12.62
N SER A 195 -18.60 33.03 13.37
CA SER A 195 -19.26 31.83 13.92
C SER A 195 -19.89 30.97 12.83
N ASP A 196 -20.49 31.59 11.80
CA ASP A 196 -21.13 30.84 10.70
C ASP A 196 -20.08 30.15 9.83
N LYS A 197 -18.97 30.84 9.54
CA LYS A 197 -17.82 30.25 8.83
C LYS A 197 -17.23 29.07 9.61
N ALA A 198 -17.08 29.20 10.93
CA ALA A 198 -16.60 28.11 11.78
C ALA A 198 -17.56 26.91 11.78
N ALA A 199 -18.87 27.15 11.85
CA ALA A 199 -19.89 26.10 11.80
C ALA A 199 -19.91 25.38 10.43
N LEU A 200 -19.77 26.11 9.32
CA LEU A 200 -19.67 25.54 7.98
C LEU A 200 -18.42 24.67 7.83
N ARG A 201 -17.27 25.13 8.32
CA ARG A 201 -16.03 24.33 8.32
C ARG A 201 -16.14 23.07 9.17
N ALA A 202 -16.73 23.15 10.36
CA ALA A 202 -17.00 21.98 11.20
C ALA A 202 -17.93 20.99 10.49
N ARG A 203 -19.00 21.50 9.85
CA ARG A 203 -19.92 20.68 9.06
C ARG A 203 -19.24 20.02 7.86
N LYS A 204 -18.33 20.73 7.18
CA LYS A 204 -17.52 20.18 6.09
C LYS A 204 -16.65 19.01 6.59
N ARG A 205 -16.00 19.15 7.75
CA ARG A 205 -15.22 18.06 8.38
C ARG A 205 -16.09 16.83 8.68
N ASP A 206 -17.27 17.01 9.27
CA ASP A 206 -18.21 15.91 9.52
C ASP A 206 -18.65 15.19 8.24
N LEU A 207 -18.84 15.94 7.16
CA LEU A 207 -19.23 15.39 5.87
C LEU A 207 -18.08 14.62 5.23
N TRP A 208 -16.83 15.06 5.35
CA TRP A 208 -15.68 14.28 4.87
C TRP A 208 -15.55 12.93 5.60
N ASN A 209 -15.76 12.89 6.91
CA ASN A 209 -15.78 11.62 7.65
C ASN A 209 -16.88 10.67 7.14
N GLN A 210 -18.09 11.20 6.93
CA GLN A 210 -19.21 10.41 6.37
C GLN A 210 -18.93 9.97 4.92
N HIS A 211 -18.25 10.82 4.15
CA HIS A 211 -17.88 10.53 2.77
C HIS A 211 -16.96 9.32 2.72
N ASP A 212 -15.91 9.31 3.54
CA ASP A 212 -14.88 8.27 3.53
C ASP A 212 -15.44 6.93 4.01
N GLU A 213 -16.24 6.95 5.07
CA GLU A 213 -16.97 5.77 5.52
C GLU A 213 -17.87 5.22 4.40
N SER A 214 -18.69 6.08 3.81
CA SER A 214 -19.57 5.68 2.70
C SER A 214 -18.77 5.13 1.52
N LEU A 215 -17.65 5.79 1.16
CA LEU A 215 -16.77 5.42 0.06
C LEU A 215 -16.20 4.00 0.25
N LEU A 216 -15.62 3.73 1.43
CA LEU A 216 -15.05 2.42 1.76
C LEU A 216 -16.11 1.31 1.72
N GLN A 217 -17.30 1.58 2.26
CA GLN A 217 -18.40 0.61 2.31
C GLN A 217 -18.84 0.18 0.91
N TRP A 218 -19.15 1.14 0.03
CA TRP A 218 -19.66 0.78 -1.31
C TRP A 218 -18.56 0.21 -2.20
N GLN A 219 -17.32 0.70 -2.10
CA GLN A 219 -16.20 0.17 -2.89
C GLN A 219 -15.91 -1.28 -2.52
N TRP A 220 -15.92 -1.64 -1.23
CA TRP A 220 -15.74 -3.02 -0.81
C TRP A 220 -16.83 -3.96 -1.34
N LEU A 221 -18.10 -3.51 -1.31
CA LEU A 221 -19.22 -4.26 -1.86
C LEU A 221 -19.07 -4.47 -3.36
N ALA A 222 -18.80 -3.41 -4.11
CA ALA A 222 -18.66 -3.47 -5.57
C ALA A 222 -17.43 -4.28 -5.98
N ARG A 223 -16.29 -4.09 -5.33
CA ARG A 223 -15.05 -4.83 -5.61
C ARG A 223 -15.20 -6.32 -5.36
N ARG A 224 -15.96 -6.72 -4.32
CA ARG A 224 -16.29 -8.13 -4.09
C ARG A 224 -17.06 -8.72 -5.28
N ILE A 225 -18.04 -7.99 -5.80
CA ILE A 225 -18.83 -8.42 -6.96
C ILE A 225 -17.92 -8.54 -8.17
N ALA A 226 -17.18 -7.47 -8.52
CA ALA A 226 -16.23 -7.47 -9.63
C ALA A 226 -15.29 -8.68 -9.58
N ARG A 227 -14.61 -8.89 -8.45
CA ARG A 227 -13.67 -10.01 -8.29
C ARG A 227 -14.35 -11.36 -8.40
N THR A 228 -15.54 -11.54 -7.82
CA THR A 228 -16.22 -12.85 -7.79
C THR A 228 -16.73 -13.23 -9.18
N GLU A 229 -17.35 -12.30 -9.88
CA GLU A 229 -17.94 -12.56 -11.19
C GLU A 229 -16.88 -12.70 -12.28
N THR A 230 -15.91 -11.78 -12.32
CA THR A 230 -14.80 -11.81 -13.29
C THR A 230 -13.93 -13.04 -13.11
N HIS A 231 -13.55 -13.38 -11.86
CA HIS A 231 -12.71 -14.56 -11.62
C HIS A 231 -13.41 -15.85 -12.01
N GLY A 232 -14.68 -16.03 -11.63
CA GLY A 232 -15.46 -17.19 -12.03
C GLY A 232 -15.60 -17.31 -13.55
N ALA A 233 -15.84 -16.19 -14.23
CA ALA A 233 -15.92 -16.15 -15.69
C ALA A 233 -14.59 -16.55 -16.35
N MET A 234 -13.47 -16.00 -15.87
CA MET A 234 -12.14 -16.34 -16.39
C MET A 234 -11.82 -17.82 -16.25
N GLU A 235 -12.04 -18.41 -15.07
CA GLU A 235 -11.77 -19.83 -14.80
C GLU A 235 -12.71 -20.76 -15.58
N GLY A 236 -14.01 -20.41 -15.67
CA GLY A 236 -14.99 -21.15 -16.46
C GLY A 236 -14.69 -21.10 -17.96
N GLY A 237 -14.27 -19.94 -18.46
CA GLY A 237 -13.85 -19.78 -19.85
C GLY A 237 -12.56 -20.52 -20.17
N ALA A 238 -11.61 -20.56 -19.24
CA ALA A 238 -10.40 -21.36 -19.38
C ALA A 238 -10.72 -22.87 -19.44
N LEU A 239 -11.68 -23.34 -18.62
CA LEU A 239 -12.12 -24.74 -18.63
C LEU A 239 -12.75 -25.12 -19.96
N ALA A 240 -13.67 -24.29 -20.45
CA ALA A 240 -14.32 -24.54 -21.73
C ALA A 240 -13.34 -24.43 -22.91
N GLY A 241 -12.39 -23.50 -22.86
CA GLY A 241 -11.29 -23.41 -23.82
C GLY A 241 -10.44 -24.69 -23.83
N ALA A 242 -10.07 -25.21 -22.66
CA ALA A 242 -9.36 -26.47 -22.55
C ALA A 242 -10.18 -27.66 -23.09
N GLN A 243 -11.51 -27.66 -22.89
CA GLN A 243 -12.41 -28.67 -23.47
C GLN A 243 -12.47 -28.60 -24.99
N ALA A 244 -12.53 -27.39 -25.57
CA ALA A 244 -12.48 -27.20 -27.01
C ALA A 244 -11.14 -27.67 -27.61
N VAL A 245 -10.01 -27.35 -26.96
CA VAL A 245 -8.68 -27.82 -27.35
C VAL A 245 -8.58 -29.35 -27.27
N ALA A 246 -9.06 -29.96 -26.18
CA ALA A 246 -9.05 -31.41 -26.02
C ALA A 246 -9.89 -32.11 -27.11
N ALA A 247 -11.07 -31.57 -27.43
CA ALA A 247 -11.95 -32.08 -28.47
C ALA A 247 -11.32 -31.97 -29.88
N ALA A 248 -10.65 -30.85 -30.18
CA ALA A 248 -10.00 -30.62 -31.47
C ALA A 248 -8.69 -31.43 -31.65
N GLY A 249 -7.91 -31.59 -30.57
CA GLY A 249 -6.61 -32.26 -30.59
C GLY A 249 -6.68 -33.79 -30.41
N GLY A 250 -7.78 -34.32 -29.87
CA GLY A 250 -7.95 -35.75 -29.60
C GLY A 250 -7.02 -36.31 -28.53
N GLN A 251 -6.37 -35.45 -27.73
CA GLN A 251 -5.46 -35.82 -26.65
C GLN A 251 -6.15 -35.72 -25.29
N ALA A 252 -5.77 -36.60 -24.35
CA ALA A 252 -6.24 -36.53 -22.99
C ALA A 252 -5.66 -35.30 -22.29
N VAL A 253 -6.56 -34.47 -21.72
CA VAL A 253 -6.22 -33.30 -20.92
C VAL A 253 -6.72 -33.53 -19.50
N TYR A 254 -5.93 -33.07 -18.54
CA TYR A 254 -6.18 -33.10 -17.12
C TYR A 254 -6.22 -31.66 -16.61
N LYS A 255 -6.74 -31.47 -15.41
CA LYS A 255 -6.74 -30.19 -14.72
C LYS A 255 -6.24 -30.35 -13.29
N GLY A 256 -5.49 -29.35 -12.83
CA GLY A 256 -4.91 -29.26 -11.51
C GLY A 256 -5.49 -28.07 -10.74
N TRP A 257 -5.74 -28.25 -9.45
CA TRP A 257 -6.08 -27.15 -8.56
C TRP A 257 -4.81 -26.45 -8.08
N LEU A 258 -4.78 -25.12 -8.21
CA LEU A 258 -3.69 -24.25 -7.79
C LEU A 258 -4.20 -23.19 -6.80
N ALA A 259 -3.98 -23.44 -5.52
CA ALA A 259 -4.26 -22.53 -4.44
C ALA A 259 -3.22 -21.41 -4.38
N THR A 260 -3.66 -20.18 -4.07
CA THR A 260 -2.73 -19.09 -3.77
C THR A 260 -1.99 -19.41 -2.47
N ALA A 261 -0.67 -19.28 -2.47
CA ALA A 261 0.15 -19.54 -1.30
C ALA A 261 0.17 -18.33 -0.35
N ASP A 262 -0.98 -18.03 0.27
CA ASP A 262 -1.09 -16.97 1.29
C ASP A 262 -2.08 -17.29 2.40
N GLU A 263 -2.05 -16.47 3.45
CA GLU A 263 -2.85 -16.63 4.68
C GLU A 263 -4.36 -16.41 4.48
N ARG A 264 -4.77 -15.84 3.33
CA ARG A 264 -6.18 -15.56 3.03
C ARG A 264 -6.85 -16.74 2.32
N THR A 265 -6.06 -17.71 1.88
CA THR A 265 -6.57 -18.89 1.19
C THR A 265 -7.22 -19.84 2.20
N ARG A 266 -8.46 -20.24 1.91
CA ARG A 266 -9.26 -21.08 2.79
C ARG A 266 -8.57 -22.43 3.01
N GLY A 267 -8.65 -22.99 4.22
CA GLY A 267 -8.07 -24.30 4.50
C GLY A 267 -8.59 -25.41 3.56
N THR A 268 -9.86 -25.36 3.17
CA THR A 268 -10.47 -26.28 2.19
C THR A 268 -9.81 -26.18 0.80
N HIS A 269 -9.38 -24.98 0.40
CA HIS A 269 -8.67 -24.72 -0.84
C HIS A 269 -7.20 -25.12 -0.76
N VAL A 270 -6.54 -24.91 0.39
CA VAL A 270 -5.16 -25.38 0.65
C VAL A 270 -5.11 -26.91 0.63
N VAL A 271 -6.11 -27.59 1.20
CA VAL A 271 -6.21 -29.05 1.15
C VAL A 271 -6.41 -29.57 -0.27
N ALA A 272 -7.11 -28.80 -1.12
CA ALA A 272 -7.28 -29.13 -2.53
C ALA A 272 -6.01 -28.89 -3.36
N GLU A 273 -4.96 -28.24 -2.81
CA GLU A 273 -3.73 -27.90 -3.53
C GLU A 273 -3.06 -29.10 -4.20
N GLY A 274 -2.77 -28.95 -5.49
CA GLY A 274 -2.15 -29.99 -6.30
C GLY A 274 -3.07 -31.17 -6.62
N GLN A 275 -4.38 -31.07 -6.33
CA GLN A 275 -5.34 -32.07 -6.79
C GLN A 275 -5.37 -32.09 -8.31
N ILE A 276 -5.11 -33.24 -8.93
CA ILE A 276 -5.16 -33.43 -10.39
C ILE A 276 -6.28 -34.40 -10.73
N VAL A 277 -7.16 -34.00 -11.65
CA VAL A 277 -8.30 -34.81 -12.13
C VAL A 277 -8.39 -34.74 -13.65
N LYS A 278 -9.12 -35.67 -14.28
CA LYS A 278 -9.48 -35.55 -15.71
C LYS A 278 -10.26 -34.26 -15.96
N LEU A 279 -10.14 -33.70 -17.16
CA LEU A 279 -10.74 -32.40 -17.51
C LEU A 279 -12.23 -32.24 -17.13
N HIS A 280 -13.03 -33.30 -17.26
CA HIS A 280 -14.47 -33.28 -16.98
C HIS A 280 -14.85 -33.69 -15.55
N GLU A 281 -13.90 -34.20 -14.77
CA GLU A 281 -14.15 -34.59 -13.38
C GLU A 281 -14.06 -33.36 -12.46
N PRO A 282 -14.90 -33.28 -11.41
CA PRO A 282 -14.80 -32.20 -10.44
C PRO A 282 -13.67 -32.44 -9.43
N PHE A 283 -13.09 -31.34 -8.95
CA PHE A 283 -12.27 -31.27 -7.74
C PHE A 283 -13.14 -31.45 -6.49
N GLN A 284 -12.57 -32.04 -5.44
CA GLN A 284 -13.12 -32.02 -4.09
C GLN A 284 -12.51 -30.85 -3.31
N VAL A 285 -13.34 -29.87 -2.93
CA VAL A 285 -12.92 -28.68 -2.15
C VAL A 285 -13.81 -28.56 -0.93
N GLY A 286 -13.32 -28.98 0.23
CA GLY A 286 -14.15 -29.09 1.44
C GLY A 286 -15.34 -30.02 1.23
N ARG A 287 -16.57 -29.49 1.34
CA ARG A 287 -17.83 -30.20 1.03
C ARG A 287 -18.30 -30.04 -0.42
N ALA A 288 -17.65 -29.17 -1.20
CA ALA A 288 -18.04 -28.84 -2.55
C ALA A 288 -17.36 -29.73 -3.58
N ARG A 289 -18.07 -30.02 -4.68
CA ARG A 289 -17.51 -30.60 -5.91
C ARG A 289 -17.47 -29.48 -6.94
N LEU A 290 -16.29 -28.99 -7.29
CA LEU A 290 -16.12 -27.85 -8.19
C LEU A 290 -15.41 -28.26 -9.48
N GLN A 291 -15.89 -27.80 -10.63
CA GLN A 291 -15.27 -28.01 -11.93
C GLN A 291 -14.05 -27.10 -12.15
N HIS A 292 -14.03 -25.92 -11.55
CA HIS A 292 -12.94 -24.96 -11.60
C HIS A 292 -13.01 -24.02 -10.39
N ALA A 293 -11.97 -23.22 -10.18
CA ALA A 293 -11.99 -22.20 -9.13
C ALA A 293 -13.07 -21.13 -9.38
N GLY A 294 -13.76 -20.71 -8.32
CA GLY A 294 -14.80 -19.67 -8.41
C GLY A 294 -16.12 -20.08 -9.11
N GLU A 295 -16.35 -21.37 -9.34
CA GLU A 295 -17.55 -21.87 -10.04
C GLU A 295 -18.87 -21.40 -9.40
N ALA A 296 -19.75 -20.79 -10.20
CA ALA A 296 -20.93 -20.11 -9.68
C ALA A 296 -21.95 -21.01 -8.99
N GLY A 297 -22.02 -22.29 -9.35
CA GLY A 297 -22.89 -23.28 -8.73
C GLY A 297 -22.39 -23.79 -7.37
N GLY A 298 -21.17 -23.43 -6.96
CA GLY A 298 -20.58 -23.85 -5.69
C GLY A 298 -21.12 -23.10 -4.47
N PRO A 299 -20.91 -23.64 -3.25
CA PRO A 299 -21.26 -22.97 -2.01
C PRO A 299 -20.60 -21.60 -1.88
N ALA A 300 -21.35 -20.58 -1.47
CA ALA A 300 -20.89 -19.19 -1.38
C ALA A 300 -19.62 -19.02 -0.52
N ASP A 301 -19.48 -19.83 0.53
CA ASP A 301 -18.33 -19.87 1.43
C ASP A 301 -17.05 -20.40 0.76
N GLU A 302 -17.15 -21.14 -0.35
CA GLU A 302 -16.01 -21.64 -1.12
C GLU A 302 -15.71 -20.75 -2.35
N VAL A 303 -16.72 -20.13 -2.97
CA VAL A 303 -16.55 -19.52 -4.31
C VAL A 303 -16.46 -17.98 -4.33
N ILE A 304 -17.04 -17.28 -3.35
CA ILE A 304 -17.02 -15.81 -3.32
C ILE A 304 -15.59 -15.32 -3.03
N ASN A 305 -15.09 -14.36 -3.80
CA ASN A 305 -13.72 -13.84 -3.66
C ASN A 305 -12.65 -14.95 -3.65
N CYS A 306 -12.89 -16.04 -4.38
CA CYS A 306 -11.89 -17.07 -4.64
C CYS A 306 -10.67 -16.45 -5.35
N ARG A 307 -9.48 -16.98 -5.04
CA ARG A 307 -8.19 -16.51 -5.58
C ARG A 307 -7.36 -17.64 -6.21
N CYS A 308 -7.83 -18.87 -6.05
CA CYS A 308 -7.21 -20.06 -6.62
C CYS A 308 -7.40 -20.07 -8.14
N SER A 309 -6.53 -20.77 -8.85
CA SER A 309 -6.64 -20.95 -10.30
C SER A 309 -6.63 -22.41 -10.68
N THR A 310 -7.09 -22.67 -11.90
CA THR A 310 -7.09 -24.00 -12.50
C THR A 310 -6.01 -24.07 -13.56
N ARG A 311 -5.10 -25.02 -13.45
CA ARG A 311 -4.08 -25.30 -14.48
C ARG A 311 -4.49 -26.48 -15.32
N TYR A 312 -4.14 -26.48 -16.61
CA TYR A 312 -4.45 -27.56 -17.55
C TYR A 312 -3.18 -28.28 -17.94
N LEU A 313 -3.21 -29.60 -17.90
CA LEU A 313 -2.05 -30.47 -18.05
C LEU A 313 -2.31 -31.51 -19.14
N ARG A 314 -1.32 -31.76 -19.98
CA ARG A 314 -1.29 -32.89 -20.91
C ARG A 314 -0.88 -34.16 -20.16
N GLU A 315 -1.13 -35.32 -20.75
CA GLU A 315 -0.81 -36.60 -20.12
C GLU A 315 0.68 -36.76 -19.79
N ASP A 316 1.58 -36.31 -20.67
CA ASP A 316 3.03 -36.30 -20.44
C ASP A 316 3.44 -35.40 -19.27
N GLU A 317 2.79 -34.24 -19.12
CA GLU A 317 3.01 -33.31 -18.00
C GLU A 317 2.54 -33.91 -16.67
N VAL A 318 1.40 -34.59 -16.65
CA VAL A 318 0.94 -35.33 -15.47
C VAL A 318 1.93 -36.44 -15.10
N GLN A 319 2.42 -37.20 -16.09
CA GLN A 319 3.44 -38.24 -15.82
C GLN A 319 4.75 -37.64 -15.29
N ALA A 320 5.19 -36.49 -15.81
CA ALA A 320 6.38 -35.80 -15.33
C ALA A 320 6.22 -35.34 -13.87
N GLU A 321 5.04 -34.84 -13.48
CA GLU A 321 4.77 -34.46 -12.10
C GLU A 321 4.71 -35.65 -11.14
N LEU A 322 4.18 -36.79 -11.60
CA LEU A 322 4.20 -38.03 -10.85
C LEU A 322 5.62 -38.57 -10.63
N GLN A 323 6.56 -38.28 -11.55
CA GLN A 323 7.94 -38.78 -11.56
C GLN A 323 8.99 -37.78 -11.02
N GLY A 324 8.59 -36.56 -10.61
CA GLY A 324 9.49 -35.52 -10.09
C GLY A 324 10.08 -35.82 -8.70
N PRO A 325 10.98 -34.96 -8.16
CA PRO A 325 11.64 -35.16 -6.86
C PRO A 325 10.69 -35.22 -5.65
N TRP A 326 9.42 -34.88 -5.83
CA TRP A 326 8.32 -35.07 -4.87
C TRP A 326 7.59 -36.40 -5.07
N GLY A 327 8.29 -37.39 -5.63
CA GLY A 327 7.77 -38.65 -6.18
C GLY A 327 6.59 -39.25 -5.41
N GLY A 328 5.48 -39.41 -6.12
CA GLY A 328 4.32 -40.21 -5.73
C GLY A 328 3.65 -39.79 -4.43
N ARG A 329 2.61 -38.94 -4.52
CA ARG A 329 1.54 -38.88 -3.50
C ARG A 329 0.69 -40.18 -3.47
N GLY A 330 1.32 -41.35 -3.53
CA GLY A 330 0.68 -42.66 -3.35
C GLY A 330 -0.09 -43.26 -4.53
N VAL A 331 -0.04 -42.71 -5.74
CA VAL A 331 -0.73 -43.29 -6.91
C VAL A 331 0.23 -43.77 -8.00
N GLY A 332 -0.05 -44.97 -8.52
CA GLY A 332 0.74 -45.59 -9.58
C GLY A 332 0.50 -44.98 -10.97
N PRO A 333 1.37 -45.26 -11.95
CA PRO A 333 1.20 -44.79 -13.33
C PRO A 333 -0.13 -45.27 -13.92
N GLY A 334 -0.94 -44.36 -14.45
CA GLY A 334 -2.25 -44.65 -15.05
C GLY A 334 -3.47 -44.44 -14.14
N HIS A 335 -3.28 -44.02 -12.88
CA HIS A 335 -4.38 -43.56 -12.04
C HIS A 335 -4.73 -42.09 -12.34
N ALA A 336 -5.99 -41.84 -12.70
CA ALA A 336 -6.49 -40.58 -13.26
C ALA A 336 -6.65 -39.42 -12.26
N ARG A 337 -6.27 -39.61 -10.99
CA ARG A 337 -6.67 -38.74 -9.88
C ARG A 337 -5.61 -38.70 -8.77
N ILE A 338 -5.25 -37.51 -8.31
CA ILE A 338 -4.37 -37.24 -7.16
C ILE A 338 -5.14 -36.29 -6.23
N GLY A 339 -5.48 -36.69 -4.99
CA GLY A 339 -6.20 -35.85 -3.99
C GLY A 339 -7.24 -36.63 -3.17
N PRO A 340 -7.82 -36.06 -2.08
CA PRO A 340 -8.77 -36.77 -1.22
C PRO A 340 -10.07 -37.12 -1.97
N ASP A 341 -10.44 -38.40 -1.98
CA ASP A 341 -11.57 -38.95 -2.74
C ASP A 341 -12.93 -38.72 -2.06
N ASP A 342 -12.91 -38.62 -0.72
CA ASP A 342 -14.09 -38.57 0.14
C ASP A 342 -14.18 -37.23 0.90
N PRO A 343 -15.36 -36.59 1.01
CA PRO A 343 -15.60 -35.50 1.95
C PRO A 343 -15.09 -35.75 3.38
N HIS A 344 -15.08 -37.00 3.85
CA HIS A 344 -14.50 -37.40 5.14
C HIS A 344 -12.98 -37.33 5.15
N ASP A 345 -12.30 -37.69 4.06
CA ASP A 345 -10.85 -37.55 3.92
C ASP A 345 -10.45 -36.08 3.79
N ALA A 346 -11.24 -35.28 3.06
CA ALA A 346 -11.06 -33.83 2.99
C ALA A 346 -11.29 -33.15 4.35
N ALA A 347 -12.31 -33.59 5.11
CA ALA A 347 -12.55 -33.11 6.47
C ALA A 347 -11.43 -33.54 7.44
N GLY A 348 -10.89 -34.75 7.28
CA GLY A 348 -9.75 -35.25 8.03
C GLY A 348 -8.47 -34.46 7.75
N ALA A 349 -8.17 -34.22 6.47
CA ALA A 349 -7.03 -33.39 6.04
C ALA A 349 -7.18 -31.93 6.47
N LEU A 350 -8.40 -31.37 6.43
CA LEU A 350 -8.68 -30.03 6.95
C LEU A 350 -8.48 -29.98 8.46
N THR A 351 -8.95 -30.99 9.21
CA THR A 351 -8.75 -31.07 10.66
C THR A 351 -7.27 -31.20 11.00
N LYS A 352 -6.52 -32.01 10.23
CA LYS A 352 -5.06 -32.13 10.35
C LYS A 352 -4.37 -30.79 10.10
N TRP A 353 -4.66 -30.14 8.98
CA TRP A 353 -4.11 -28.81 8.67
C TRP A 353 -4.48 -27.78 9.75
N GLN A 354 -5.72 -27.78 10.26
CA GLN A 354 -6.14 -26.90 11.35
C GLN A 354 -5.40 -27.17 12.66
N ARG A 355 -5.02 -28.44 12.94
CA ARG A 355 -4.17 -28.81 14.09
C ARG A 355 -2.72 -28.36 13.89
N GLU A 356 -2.17 -28.56 12.71
CA GLU A 356 -0.82 -28.08 12.34
C GLU A 356 -0.72 -26.55 12.46
N GLN A 357 -1.74 -25.82 12.01
CA GLN A 357 -1.84 -24.35 12.18
C GLN A 357 -1.97 -23.92 13.66
N ARG A 358 -2.43 -24.81 14.55
CA ARG A 358 -2.49 -24.57 16.01
C ARG A 358 -1.22 -25.01 16.74
N GLY A 359 -0.25 -25.60 16.03
CA GLY A 359 0.99 -26.09 16.63
C GLY A 359 0.91 -27.48 17.26
N ASP A 360 -0.14 -28.26 17.02
CA ASP A 360 -0.24 -29.65 17.50
C ASP A 360 0.57 -30.58 16.58
N THR A 361 1.73 -31.07 17.03
CA THR A 361 2.56 -32.03 16.28
C THR A 361 2.19 -33.48 16.62
N ASP A 362 1.77 -34.26 15.62
CA ASP A 362 1.81 -35.73 15.71
C ASP A 362 3.26 -36.19 15.52
N ASP A 363 3.77 -36.92 16.51
CA ASP A 363 5.14 -37.45 16.59
C ASP A 363 5.36 -38.56 15.57
N HIS A 364 5.76 -38.22 14.34
CA HIS A 364 6.56 -39.08 13.46
C HIS A 364 7.34 -38.21 12.45
N GLY A 365 8.62 -37.97 12.74
CA GLY A 365 9.50 -37.10 11.94
C GLY A 365 10.02 -37.73 10.64
N PRO A 366 10.46 -36.90 9.68
CA PRO A 366 11.43 -37.29 8.66
C PRO A 366 12.80 -36.62 8.83
N THR A 367 13.83 -37.43 8.57
CA THR A 367 15.27 -37.18 8.49
C THR A 367 15.67 -35.99 7.59
N PRO A 368 16.75 -35.24 7.91
CA PRO A 368 17.21 -34.11 7.11
C PRO A 368 18.10 -34.54 5.92
N PRO A 369 18.08 -33.81 4.79
CA PRO A 369 18.98 -34.05 3.65
C PRO A 369 20.36 -33.39 3.86
N PRO A 370 21.40 -33.84 3.11
CA PRO A 370 22.80 -33.60 3.42
C PRO A 370 23.30 -32.21 2.99
N GLN A 371 24.28 -31.73 3.75
CA GLN A 371 25.09 -30.54 3.46
C GLN A 371 26.03 -30.84 2.28
N ASP A 372 26.14 -29.88 1.36
CA ASP A 372 27.26 -29.82 0.41
C ASP A 372 28.12 -28.60 0.70
N THR A 373 29.42 -28.82 0.61
CA THR A 373 30.51 -27.97 1.04
C THR A 373 31.23 -27.39 -0.16
N GLY A 374 31.41 -26.07 -0.17
CA GLY A 374 32.63 -25.42 -0.66
C GLY A 374 32.64 -24.89 -2.10
N HIS A 375 32.87 -23.58 -2.24
CA HIS A 375 34.16 -23.11 -2.75
C HIS A 375 34.44 -21.65 -2.35
N GLU A 376 35.66 -21.43 -1.85
CA GLU A 376 36.27 -20.16 -1.50
C GLU A 376 36.77 -19.40 -2.75
N GLY A 377 36.83 -18.07 -2.65
CA GLY A 377 37.60 -17.21 -3.56
C GLY A 377 37.33 -15.71 -3.35
N ALA A 378 38.23 -15.04 -2.61
CA ALA A 378 38.32 -13.57 -2.44
C ALA A 378 39.47 -13.01 -3.32
N PRO A 379 39.88 -11.71 -3.29
CA PRO A 379 39.20 -10.43 -3.01
C PRO A 379 39.60 -9.29 -4.03
N ASP A 380 39.23 -8.04 -3.69
CA ASP A 380 39.75 -6.72 -4.13
C ASP A 380 39.26 -6.18 -5.51
N GLN A 381 38.89 -4.90 -5.73
CA GLN A 381 39.43 -3.63 -5.21
C GLN A 381 38.39 -2.49 -5.17
N GLU A 382 38.54 -1.67 -4.14
CA GLU A 382 38.00 -0.34 -3.90
C GLU A 382 38.81 0.72 -4.66
N GLN A 383 38.21 1.85 -5.09
CA GLN A 383 38.84 3.19 -5.14
C GLN A 383 37.81 4.32 -5.45
N PRO A 384 38.09 5.58 -5.07
CA PRO A 384 37.12 6.54 -4.51
C PRO A 384 37.00 7.85 -5.30
N ALA A 385 36.06 8.74 -4.92
CA ALA A 385 36.11 10.20 -5.10
C ALA A 385 34.87 10.83 -4.43
N ALA A 386 34.82 12.06 -3.95
CA ALA A 386 35.73 13.02 -3.32
C ALA A 386 34.81 14.19 -2.91
N ASP A 387 34.98 14.74 -1.70
CA ASP A 387 34.33 15.99 -1.24
C ASP A 387 34.81 17.21 -2.04
N GLU A 388 33.93 18.21 -2.24
CA GLU A 388 34.17 19.68 -2.12
C GLU A 388 32.98 20.51 -2.68
N PRO A 389 32.83 21.84 -2.40
CA PRO A 389 32.04 22.40 -1.31
C PRO A 389 30.83 23.25 -1.78
N ALA A 390 29.91 23.56 -0.86
CA ALA A 390 28.78 24.45 -1.09
C ALA A 390 29.19 25.93 -1.17
N VAL A 391 28.61 26.66 -2.12
CA VAL A 391 28.67 28.12 -2.23
C VAL A 391 27.30 28.67 -1.83
N GLU A 392 27.28 29.49 -0.77
CA GLU A 392 26.11 30.25 -0.33
C GLU A 392 25.82 31.41 -1.29
N GLU A 393 24.61 31.44 -1.84
CA GLU A 393 24.00 32.62 -2.45
C GLU A 393 22.84 33.14 -1.57
N PRO A 394 22.49 34.44 -1.65
CA PRO A 394 21.69 35.11 -0.64
C PRO A 394 20.23 34.64 -0.65
N ASP A 395 19.78 34.26 0.54
CA ASP A 395 18.42 33.88 0.91
C ASP A 395 17.41 35.00 0.59
N THR A 396 16.66 34.83 -0.49
CA THR A 396 15.28 35.31 -0.57
C THR A 396 14.38 34.09 -0.61
N GLY A 397 14.23 33.45 0.55
CA GLY A 397 13.52 32.19 0.70
C GLY A 397 12.12 32.21 0.10
N PRO A 398 11.60 31.04 -0.28
CA PRO A 398 10.22 30.90 -0.69
C PRO A 398 9.28 31.44 0.40
N ALA A 399 8.12 31.94 -0.02
CA ALA A 399 7.09 32.36 0.92
C ALA A 399 6.76 31.21 1.90
N PRO A 400 6.50 31.52 3.19
CA PRO A 400 6.17 30.50 4.17
C PRO A 400 4.90 29.75 3.74
N ILE A 401 4.92 28.42 3.84
CA ILE A 401 3.78 27.55 3.57
C ILE A 401 2.71 27.78 4.64
N LEU A 402 3.10 27.86 5.92
CA LEU A 402 2.14 28.10 6.99
C LEU A 402 1.77 29.59 7.07
N SER A 403 0.49 29.87 6.85
CA SER A 403 -0.10 31.18 6.99
C SER A 403 0.06 31.72 8.42
N GLU A 404 0.01 33.06 8.55
CA GLU A 404 0.09 33.72 9.86
C GLU A 404 -1.07 33.29 10.77
N ASP A 405 -2.28 33.13 10.22
CA ASP A 405 -3.47 32.68 10.93
C ASP A 405 -3.28 31.26 11.52
N VAL A 406 -2.70 30.33 10.75
CA VAL A 406 -2.41 28.97 11.21
C VAL A 406 -1.32 28.97 12.27
N ARG A 407 -0.26 29.77 12.11
CA ARG A 407 0.79 29.93 13.15
C ARG A 407 0.23 30.47 14.46
N GLU A 408 -0.64 31.48 14.41
CA GLU A 408 -1.33 31.97 15.61
C GLU A 408 -2.25 30.92 16.23
N GLN A 409 -2.92 30.10 15.40
CA GLN A 409 -3.76 29.00 15.89
C GLN A 409 -2.91 27.93 16.59
N LEU A 410 -1.75 27.58 16.04
CA LEU A 410 -0.81 26.65 16.67
C LEU A 410 -0.34 27.17 18.03
N ASP A 411 0.00 28.45 18.14
CA ASP A 411 0.41 29.07 19.40
C ASP A 411 -0.70 29.07 20.45
N ARG A 412 -1.95 29.34 20.04
CA ARG A 412 -3.13 29.27 20.92
C ARG A 412 -3.40 27.84 21.39
N ALA A 413 -3.41 26.87 20.46
CA ALA A 413 -3.65 25.47 20.78
C ALA A 413 -2.56 24.95 21.72
N ARG A 414 -1.29 25.30 21.47
CA ARG A 414 -0.16 24.94 22.34
C ARG A 414 -0.33 25.50 23.76
N ALA A 415 -0.77 26.74 23.90
CA ALA A 415 -1.01 27.36 25.20
C ALA A 415 -2.22 26.74 25.95
N ALA A 416 -3.14 26.10 25.24
CA ALA A 416 -4.29 25.40 25.82
C ALA A 416 -3.97 23.96 26.26
N LEU A 417 -2.88 23.38 25.76
CA LEU A 417 -2.45 22.03 26.13
C LEU A 417 -1.69 22.02 27.48
N PRO A 418 -1.72 20.89 28.22
CA PRO A 418 -0.99 20.75 29.46
C PRO A 418 0.51 21.00 29.33
N ALA A 419 1.07 21.75 30.28
CA ALA A 419 2.45 22.24 30.23
C ALA A 419 3.47 21.24 30.83
N ASP A 420 3.01 20.32 31.67
CA ASP A 420 3.86 19.32 32.31
C ASP A 420 3.27 17.90 32.31
N ALA A 421 4.17 16.92 32.49
CA ALA A 421 3.81 15.51 32.50
C ALA A 421 2.79 15.12 33.58
N GLY A 422 2.74 15.84 34.71
CA GLY A 422 1.80 15.58 35.79
C GLY A 422 0.37 16.03 35.46
N GLU A 423 0.22 17.11 34.70
CA GLU A 423 -1.08 17.53 34.15
C GLU A 423 -1.60 16.53 33.12
N TRP A 424 -0.74 16.11 32.19
CA TRP A 424 -1.07 15.03 31.25
C TRP A 424 -1.45 13.74 31.96
N ASP A 425 -0.75 13.38 33.04
CA ASP A 425 -1.09 12.19 33.82
C ASP A 425 -2.48 12.34 34.46
N ARG A 426 -2.82 13.51 35.03
CA ARG A 426 -4.16 13.75 35.59
C ARG A 426 -5.27 13.60 34.54
N ALA A 427 -5.13 14.25 33.39
CA ALA A 427 -6.09 14.14 32.29
C ALA A 427 -6.21 12.69 31.77
N ALA A 428 -5.09 11.97 31.69
CA ALA A 428 -5.06 10.58 31.24
C ALA A 428 -5.68 9.57 32.23
N HIS A 429 -5.89 9.96 33.49
CA HIS A 429 -6.50 9.13 34.54
C HIS A 429 -7.98 9.45 34.78
N ASP A 430 -8.48 10.55 34.23
CA ASP A 430 -9.89 10.89 34.29
C ASP A 430 -10.65 10.09 33.22
N TYR A 431 -11.03 8.85 33.56
CA TYR A 431 -11.78 7.99 32.66
C TYR A 431 -13.28 8.13 32.87
N ARG A 432 -14.01 8.31 31.77
CA ARG A 432 -15.46 8.06 31.71
C ARG A 432 -15.72 6.59 31.38
N ARG A 433 -16.98 6.17 31.51
CA ARG A 433 -17.44 4.82 31.13
C ARG A 433 -18.54 4.90 30.08
N ASP A 434 -18.45 4.02 29.09
CA ASP A 434 -19.55 3.80 28.15
C ASP A 434 -20.72 3.04 28.82
N ALA A 435 -21.78 2.77 28.06
CA ALA A 435 -22.96 2.06 28.58
C ALA A 435 -22.70 0.60 29.00
N ASP A 436 -21.60 -0.01 28.57
CA ASP A 436 -21.19 -1.38 28.91
C ASP A 436 -20.07 -1.40 29.98
N GLY A 437 -19.69 -0.22 30.51
CA GLY A 437 -18.71 -0.06 31.58
C GLY A 437 -17.26 0.01 31.12
N ASN A 438 -17.00 0.06 29.81
CA ASN A 438 -15.67 0.19 29.24
C ASN A 438 -15.10 1.59 29.45
N LEU A 439 -13.78 1.70 29.64
CA LEU A 439 -13.11 2.99 29.85
C LEU A 439 -12.97 3.76 28.53
N ILE A 440 -13.46 5.00 28.53
CA ILE A 440 -13.30 6.00 27.47
C ILE A 440 -12.62 7.26 28.04
N ALA A 441 -12.14 8.15 27.18
CA ALA A 441 -11.48 9.39 27.60
C ALA A 441 -12.41 10.31 28.42
N GLY A 442 -11.83 11.02 29.39
CA GLY A 442 -12.48 12.12 30.11
C GLY A 442 -12.61 13.37 29.26
N GLU A 443 -13.40 14.33 29.74
CA GLU A 443 -13.70 15.57 29.00
C GLU A 443 -12.44 16.41 28.76
N ASP A 444 -11.53 16.47 29.74
CA ASP A 444 -10.27 17.22 29.61
C ASP A 444 -9.39 16.64 28.49
N LEU A 445 -9.20 15.32 28.48
CA LEU A 445 -8.39 14.65 27.46
C LEU A 445 -9.05 14.70 26.08
N ASP A 446 -10.38 14.63 26.02
CA ASP A 446 -11.14 14.84 24.79
C ASP A 446 -10.96 16.27 24.25
N GLY A 447 -10.98 17.29 25.10
CA GLY A 447 -10.73 18.67 24.71
C GLY A 447 -9.31 18.90 24.21
N HIS A 448 -8.30 18.29 24.85
CA HIS A 448 -6.93 18.34 24.35
C HIS A 448 -6.76 17.65 23.00
N LEU A 449 -7.50 16.57 22.74
CA LEU A 449 -7.53 15.95 21.42
C LEU A 449 -8.18 16.86 20.37
N ASP A 450 -9.22 17.62 20.73
CA ASP A 450 -9.83 18.60 19.82
C ASP A 450 -8.83 19.67 19.40
N GLU A 451 -8.08 20.24 20.34
CA GLU A 451 -7.03 21.23 20.05
C GLU A 451 -5.96 20.67 19.10
N VAL A 452 -5.54 19.42 19.32
CA VAL A 452 -4.55 18.73 18.47
C VAL A 452 -5.10 18.50 17.06
N LEU A 453 -6.32 17.99 16.94
CA LEU A 453 -6.94 17.72 15.64
C LEU A 453 -7.20 19.02 14.87
N ASP A 454 -7.79 20.04 15.50
CA ASP A 454 -8.12 21.29 14.84
C ASP A 454 -6.87 22.03 14.35
N ALA A 455 -5.79 22.02 15.13
CA ALA A 455 -4.49 22.55 14.70
C ALA A 455 -3.87 21.76 13.54
N GLY A 456 -3.91 20.43 13.60
CA GLY A 456 -3.39 19.58 12.54
C GLY A 456 -4.16 19.71 11.22
N TRP A 457 -5.48 19.87 11.29
CA TRP A 457 -6.31 20.18 10.12
C TRP A 457 -5.95 21.52 9.50
N ALA A 458 -5.80 22.56 10.33
CA ALA A 458 -5.43 23.89 9.86
C ALA A 458 -4.06 23.89 9.16
N ALA A 459 -3.07 23.19 9.74
CA ALA A 459 -1.77 23.00 9.10
C ALA A 459 -1.86 22.21 7.78
N TRP A 460 -2.70 21.17 7.72
CA TRP A 460 -2.88 20.40 6.50
C TRP A 460 -3.54 21.19 5.38
N GLU A 461 -4.49 22.09 5.68
CA GLU A 461 -5.13 22.94 4.66
C GLU A 461 -4.09 23.80 3.92
N ASP A 462 -3.20 24.48 4.66
CA ASP A 462 -2.11 25.26 4.08
C ASP A 462 -1.10 24.38 3.30
N ILE A 463 -0.76 23.21 3.83
CA ILE A 463 0.12 22.24 3.15
C ILE A 463 -0.50 21.75 1.85
N ALA A 464 -1.79 21.43 1.85
CA ALA A 464 -2.51 20.95 0.67
C ALA A 464 -2.60 22.03 -0.42
N GLU A 465 -2.84 23.29 -0.03
CA GLU A 465 -2.80 24.42 -0.96
C GLU A 465 -1.39 24.59 -1.57
N ALA A 466 -0.34 24.46 -0.76
CA ALA A 466 1.04 24.48 -1.25
C ALA A 466 1.33 23.32 -2.21
N MET A 467 0.83 22.11 -1.93
CA MET A 467 0.96 20.96 -2.82
C MET A 467 0.24 21.18 -4.16
N ASP A 468 -0.97 21.73 -4.15
CA ASP A 468 -1.74 21.98 -5.36
C ASP A 468 -1.11 23.07 -6.25
N GLY A 469 -0.41 24.03 -5.63
CA GLY A 469 0.37 25.05 -6.32
C GLY A 469 1.78 24.60 -6.77
N ASP A 470 2.27 23.45 -6.30
CA ASP A 470 3.65 23.03 -6.53
C ASP A 470 3.85 22.46 -7.95
N THR A 471 4.66 23.15 -8.74
CA THR A 471 4.87 22.78 -10.15
C THR A 471 5.66 21.47 -10.29
N GLU A 472 6.61 21.21 -9.38
CA GLU A 472 7.39 19.97 -9.41
C GLU A 472 6.52 18.76 -9.08
N LEU A 473 5.66 18.88 -8.08
CA LEU A 473 4.67 17.86 -7.72
C LEU A 473 3.65 17.66 -8.84
N GLY A 474 3.18 18.73 -9.48
CA GLY A 474 2.31 18.65 -10.66
C GLY A 474 2.95 17.85 -11.80
N HIS A 475 4.24 18.07 -12.08
CA HIS A 475 4.98 17.29 -13.07
C HIS A 475 5.17 15.83 -12.64
N ALA A 476 5.48 15.56 -11.37
CA ALA A 476 5.63 14.20 -10.85
C ALA A 476 4.30 13.41 -10.96
N ARG A 477 3.17 14.02 -10.58
CA ARG A 477 1.82 13.43 -10.71
C ARG A 477 1.46 13.14 -12.17
N GLN A 478 1.85 14.03 -13.09
CA GLN A 478 1.67 13.78 -14.52
C GLN A 478 2.50 12.58 -14.97
N GLN A 479 3.78 12.49 -14.60
CA GLN A 479 4.65 11.37 -14.93
C GLN A 479 4.13 10.04 -14.38
N GLU A 480 3.60 10.05 -13.16
CA GLU A 480 2.95 8.88 -12.55
C GLU A 480 1.73 8.43 -13.36
N SER A 481 0.87 9.36 -13.81
CA SER A 481 -0.29 9.05 -14.64
C SER A 481 0.08 8.49 -16.02
N GLU A 482 1.23 8.88 -16.55
CA GLU A 482 1.77 8.45 -17.84
C GLU A 482 2.64 7.18 -17.72
N ALA A 483 2.93 6.70 -16.50
CA ALA A 483 3.85 5.59 -16.26
C ALA A 483 3.30 4.23 -16.70
N ILE A 484 4.03 3.57 -17.61
CA ILE A 484 3.69 2.25 -18.15
C ILE A 484 4.68 1.20 -17.63
N GLY A 485 4.16 0.15 -17.00
CA GLY A 485 4.94 -0.95 -16.44
C GLY A 485 5.20 -0.80 -14.94
N ALA A 486 5.37 -1.93 -14.24
CA ALA A 486 5.41 -1.97 -12.77
C ALA A 486 6.56 -1.13 -12.17
N THR A 487 7.77 -1.24 -12.72
CA THR A 487 8.93 -0.49 -12.22
C THR A 487 8.79 1.02 -12.43
N ALA A 488 8.37 1.45 -13.62
CA ALA A 488 8.18 2.87 -13.92
C ALA A 488 7.09 3.50 -13.04
N ARG A 489 6.03 2.76 -12.73
CA ARG A 489 4.98 3.21 -11.80
C ARG A 489 5.50 3.36 -10.38
N ILE A 490 6.30 2.41 -9.89
CA ILE A 490 6.93 2.51 -8.56
C ILE A 490 7.85 3.73 -8.50
N ASP A 491 8.72 3.91 -9.51
CA ASP A 491 9.67 5.02 -9.53
C ASP A 491 8.96 6.38 -9.63
N ALA A 492 7.90 6.49 -10.45
CA ALA A 492 7.12 7.71 -10.55
C ALA A 492 6.32 8.01 -9.27
N HIS A 493 5.75 6.99 -8.63
CA HIS A 493 5.06 7.15 -7.35
C HIS A 493 6.03 7.62 -6.25
N ARG A 494 7.24 7.06 -6.20
CA ARG A 494 8.28 7.48 -5.24
C ARG A 494 8.62 8.96 -5.37
N GLU A 495 8.62 9.48 -6.60
CA GLU A 495 8.89 10.90 -6.85
C GLU A 495 7.75 11.80 -6.35
N VAL A 496 6.50 11.39 -6.55
CA VAL A 496 5.32 12.06 -5.97
C VAL A 496 5.42 12.04 -4.44
N ALA A 497 5.61 10.87 -3.84
CA ALA A 497 5.72 10.69 -2.40
C ALA A 497 6.88 11.52 -1.80
N ARG A 498 8.04 11.53 -2.46
CA ARG A 498 9.21 12.33 -2.05
C ARG A 498 8.87 13.81 -1.99
N ARG A 499 8.29 14.36 -3.07
CA ARG A 499 8.00 15.80 -3.16
C ARG A 499 6.92 16.24 -2.17
N GLU A 500 5.89 15.42 -1.97
CA GLU A 500 4.86 15.71 -0.97
C GLU A 500 5.43 15.76 0.44
N VAL A 501 6.28 14.80 0.81
CA VAL A 501 6.92 14.78 2.13
C VAL A 501 7.90 15.94 2.30
N GLU A 502 8.55 16.42 1.24
CA GLU A 502 9.36 17.64 1.30
C GLU A 502 8.53 18.87 1.65
N ILE A 503 7.36 19.04 1.03
CA ILE A 503 6.45 20.15 1.33
C ILE A 503 5.95 20.06 2.78
N ILE A 504 5.55 18.86 3.23
CA ILE A 504 5.12 18.62 4.62
C ILE A 504 6.25 19.00 5.60
N ARG A 505 7.47 18.51 5.35
CA ARG A 505 8.63 18.77 6.23
C ARG A 505 9.04 20.24 6.23
N GLN A 506 8.94 20.92 5.09
CA GLN A 506 9.18 22.36 5.01
C GLN A 506 8.17 23.11 5.88
N ALA A 507 6.87 22.85 5.71
CA ALA A 507 5.82 23.50 6.49
C ALA A 507 5.98 23.25 7.99
N MET A 508 6.26 22.01 8.39
CA MET A 508 6.51 21.68 9.80
C MET A 508 7.76 22.36 10.34
N GLY A 509 8.81 22.46 9.52
CA GLY A 509 10.07 23.14 9.83
C GLY A 509 9.97 24.65 10.02
N GLU A 510 8.95 25.30 9.44
CA GLU A 510 8.67 26.73 9.67
C GLU A 510 8.20 27.03 11.11
N TYR A 511 7.63 26.02 11.80
CA TYR A 511 7.12 26.18 13.16
C TYR A 511 8.09 25.67 14.25
N ARG A 512 8.79 24.56 14.00
CA ARG A 512 9.78 24.00 14.95
C ARG A 512 10.86 23.15 14.27
N GLU A 513 11.98 22.93 14.96
CA GLU A 513 13.08 22.11 14.45
C GLU A 513 12.74 20.59 14.44
N PHE A 514 13.06 19.93 13.32
CA PHE A 514 12.97 18.48 13.16
C PHE A 514 14.37 17.88 12.90
N GLY A 515 14.62 16.69 13.42
CA GLY A 515 15.95 16.09 13.39
C GLY A 515 16.95 16.82 14.29
N GLY A 516 18.20 16.94 13.85
CA GLY A 516 19.22 17.74 14.55
C GLY A 516 19.78 17.16 15.86
N HIS A 517 19.18 16.09 16.41
CA HIS A 517 19.71 15.37 17.57
C HIS A 517 19.80 13.87 17.30
N GLN A 518 20.98 13.29 17.56
CA GLN A 518 21.20 11.85 17.43
C GLN A 518 21.14 11.18 18.80
N GLN A 519 20.21 10.25 18.98
CA GLN A 519 20.11 9.47 20.21
C GLN A 519 21.34 8.57 20.35
N ARG A 520 21.80 8.40 21.59
CA ARG A 520 22.88 7.45 21.91
C ARG A 520 22.37 6.04 21.66
N ALA A 521 23.09 5.29 20.83
CA ALA A 521 22.69 3.95 20.43
C ALA A 521 23.86 2.96 20.45
N THR A 522 23.57 1.68 20.73
CA THR A 522 24.56 0.60 20.72
C THR A 522 24.08 -0.58 19.87
N THR A 523 24.97 -1.15 19.06
CA THR A 523 24.72 -2.31 18.20
C THR A 523 25.34 -3.61 18.75
N ASN A 524 26.23 -3.51 19.74
CA ASN A 524 27.10 -4.61 20.21
C ASN A 524 26.51 -5.45 21.37
N ARG A 525 25.22 -5.33 21.68
CA ARG A 525 24.66 -5.96 22.89
C ARG A 525 24.16 -7.39 22.63
N ARG A 526 24.55 -8.32 23.52
CA ARG A 526 24.14 -9.74 23.44
C ARG A 526 22.62 -9.91 23.57
N PRO A 527 21.97 -10.75 22.74
CA PRO A 527 20.52 -10.99 22.74
C PRO A 527 19.96 -11.66 24.01
N ASP A 528 20.82 -12.12 24.91
CA ASP A 528 20.51 -13.02 26.03
C ASP A 528 19.41 -12.48 26.96
N ALA A 529 19.27 -11.15 27.07
CA ALA A 529 18.26 -10.51 27.91
C ALA A 529 16.84 -10.46 27.29
N TYR A 530 16.72 -10.74 26.00
CA TYR A 530 15.47 -10.61 25.23
C TYR A 530 14.97 -11.93 24.62
N GLN A 531 15.54 -13.07 25.01
CA GLN A 531 15.19 -14.43 24.53
C GLN A 531 13.73 -14.89 24.78
N ARG A 532 12.86 -14.04 25.32
CA ARG A 532 11.42 -14.33 25.51
C ARG A 532 10.54 -13.85 24.36
N THR A 533 11.13 -13.24 23.32
CA THR A 533 10.42 -12.88 22.09
C THR A 533 10.25 -14.10 21.19
N THR A 534 9.15 -14.15 20.43
CA THR A 534 8.89 -15.21 19.44
C THR A 534 9.87 -15.16 18.26
N ASP A 535 10.53 -14.01 18.05
CA ASP A 535 11.53 -13.78 17.00
C ASP A 535 12.91 -13.52 17.61
N PRO A 536 13.95 -14.32 17.31
CA PRO A 536 15.28 -14.16 17.88
C PRO A 536 16.00 -12.92 17.35
N VAL A 537 16.44 -12.05 18.27
CA VAL A 537 17.21 -10.84 17.95
C VAL A 537 18.68 -11.18 17.68
N ARG A 538 19.22 -10.69 16.57
CA ARG A 538 20.63 -10.76 16.18
C ARG A 538 21.33 -9.41 16.42
N PRO A 539 22.66 -9.38 16.56
CA PRO A 539 23.43 -8.14 16.60
C PRO A 539 23.17 -7.29 15.34
N ALA A 540 22.94 -5.99 15.54
CA ALA A 540 22.77 -5.05 14.44
C ALA A 540 24.12 -4.63 13.84
N GLY A 541 24.15 -4.32 12.55
CA GLY A 541 25.31 -3.76 11.86
C GLY A 541 25.18 -2.26 11.56
N THR A 542 26.15 -1.70 10.84
CA THR A 542 26.16 -0.30 10.38
C THR A 542 24.87 0.13 9.65
N PRO A 543 24.25 -0.69 8.78
CA PRO A 543 23.02 -0.28 8.08
C PRO A 543 21.84 0.04 9.01
N VAL A 544 21.69 -0.69 10.12
CA VAL A 544 20.62 -0.43 11.10
C VAL A 544 20.84 0.89 11.83
N LEU A 545 22.10 1.28 12.06
CA LEU A 545 22.44 2.58 12.62
C LEU A 545 22.15 3.71 11.63
N GLU A 546 22.42 3.51 10.34
CA GLU A 546 22.07 4.47 9.29
C GLU A 546 20.55 4.64 9.15
N ASP A 547 19.79 3.55 9.24
CA ASP A 547 18.33 3.61 9.27
C ASP A 547 17.81 4.37 10.50
N LEU A 548 18.42 4.18 11.68
CA LEU A 548 18.14 5.00 12.85
C LEU A 548 18.39 6.49 12.56
N ARG A 549 19.56 6.85 12.01
CA ARG A 549 19.90 8.26 11.74
C ARG A 549 18.97 8.92 10.73
N GLY A 550 18.52 8.16 9.73
CA GLY A 550 17.52 8.61 8.77
C GLY A 550 16.13 8.77 9.40
N ALA A 551 15.72 7.83 10.24
CA ALA A 551 14.44 7.89 10.94
C ALA A 551 14.39 9.02 11.98
N GLU A 552 15.50 9.40 12.61
CA GLU A 552 15.55 10.53 13.53
C GLU A 552 15.17 11.87 12.86
N GLN A 553 15.35 12.00 11.55
CA GLN A 553 15.10 13.25 10.82
C GLN A 553 13.63 13.66 10.71
N VAL A 554 12.70 12.74 11.02
CA VAL A 554 11.26 13.00 10.92
C VAL A 554 10.63 13.41 12.26
N PHE A 555 11.37 13.34 13.37
CA PHE A 555 10.85 13.69 14.69
C PHE A 555 11.29 15.09 15.11
N PRO A 556 10.49 15.80 15.93
CA PRO A 556 10.92 17.05 16.52
C PRO A 556 12.22 16.89 17.32
N ARG A 557 13.10 17.88 17.23
CA ARG A 557 14.40 17.84 17.92
C ARG A 557 14.26 17.58 19.41
N GLU A 558 13.33 18.28 20.07
CA GLU A 558 13.13 18.17 21.52
C GLU A 558 12.57 16.80 21.91
N TRP A 559 11.83 16.14 21.01
CA TRP A 559 11.38 14.76 21.24
C TRP A 559 12.55 13.78 21.21
N LEU A 560 13.49 13.97 20.28
CA LEU A 560 14.72 13.17 20.20
C LEU A 560 15.58 13.37 21.46
N GLU A 561 15.70 14.60 21.94
CA GLU A 561 16.41 14.92 23.19
C GLU A 561 15.74 14.27 24.40
N ALA A 562 14.41 14.38 24.52
CA ALA A 562 13.63 13.73 25.57
C ALA A 562 13.73 12.19 25.50
N ALA A 563 13.74 11.63 24.29
CA ALA A 563 13.92 10.20 24.08
C ALA A 563 15.34 9.76 24.46
N ASP A 564 16.39 10.52 24.12
CA ASP A 564 17.78 10.21 24.53
C ASP A 564 17.98 10.31 26.05
N ALA A 565 17.24 11.21 26.72
CA ALA A 565 17.25 11.33 28.18
C ALA A 565 16.74 10.07 28.90
N ARG A 566 15.96 9.21 28.21
CA ARG A 566 15.55 7.88 28.73
C ARG A 566 16.71 6.88 28.80
N GLY A 567 17.85 7.20 28.20
CA GLY A 567 19.06 6.38 28.19
C GLY A 567 19.36 5.77 26.82
N GLU A 568 20.56 5.21 26.68
CA GLU A 568 21.06 4.67 25.42
C GLU A 568 20.14 3.58 24.82
N LEU A 569 19.80 3.73 23.53
CA LEU A 569 18.98 2.83 22.74
C LEU A 569 19.78 1.59 22.29
N ALA A 570 19.27 0.39 22.58
CA ALA A 570 19.84 -0.84 22.03
C ALA A 570 19.26 -1.11 20.63
N LEU A 571 20.13 -1.46 19.67
CA LEU A 571 19.74 -1.85 18.32
C LEU A 571 20.04 -3.34 18.08
N GLY A 572 19.07 -4.03 17.50
CA GLY A 572 19.19 -5.41 17.03
C GLY A 572 18.58 -5.60 15.64
N ALA A 573 18.71 -6.79 15.08
CA ALA A 573 18.07 -7.20 13.82
C ALA A 573 17.20 -8.45 14.04
N ALA A 574 16.00 -8.47 13.47
CA ALA A 574 15.02 -9.55 13.58
C ALA A 574 14.24 -9.70 12.27
N GLN A 575 13.46 -10.78 12.09
CA GLN A 575 12.64 -10.93 10.89
C GLN A 575 11.50 -9.90 10.87
N ARG A 576 10.89 -9.66 12.03
CA ARG A 576 9.90 -8.60 12.27
C ARG A 576 10.50 -7.52 13.14
N ALA A 577 10.27 -6.26 12.75
CA ALA A 577 10.66 -5.16 13.60
C ALA A 577 9.77 -5.07 14.85
N PHE A 578 10.34 -4.62 15.96
CA PHE A 578 9.59 -4.31 17.18
C PHE A 578 10.39 -3.43 18.14
N PHE A 579 9.65 -2.67 18.95
CA PHE A 579 10.15 -1.88 20.07
C PHE A 579 9.91 -2.54 21.42
N ILE A 580 10.89 -2.45 22.32
CA ILE A 580 10.74 -2.84 23.73
C ILE A 580 11.17 -1.68 24.62
N ALA A 581 10.24 -1.24 25.48
CA ALA A 581 10.56 -0.29 26.55
C ALA A 581 11.35 -0.98 27.68
N GLY A 582 12.42 -0.34 28.15
CA GLY A 582 13.18 -0.78 29.31
C GLY A 582 12.33 -0.75 30.59
N ARG A 583 12.26 -1.86 31.32
CA ARG A 583 11.64 -1.88 32.66
C ARG A 583 12.62 -1.35 33.70
N GLY A 584 12.12 -0.52 34.63
CA GLY A 584 12.92 0.18 35.64
C GLY A 584 13.91 -0.74 36.40
N GLY A 585 15.06 -0.18 36.79
CA GLY A 585 16.16 -0.91 37.43
C GLY A 585 17.32 -1.31 36.50
N GLY A 586 17.56 -0.55 35.41
CA GLY A 586 18.71 -0.76 34.50
C GLY A 586 18.37 -1.34 33.12
N GLY A 587 17.09 -1.53 32.79
CA GLY A 587 16.63 -1.88 31.44
C GLY A 587 16.81 -0.71 30.47
N ARG A 588 17.35 -0.97 29.28
CA ARG A 588 17.46 0.00 28.18
C ARG A 588 16.34 -0.25 27.18
N ASP A 589 15.74 0.81 26.67
CA ASP A 589 14.85 0.75 25.51
C ASP A 589 15.59 0.11 24.32
N MET A 590 14.88 -0.68 23.49
CA MET A 590 15.45 -1.42 22.38
C MET A 590 14.56 -1.35 21.14
N VAL A 591 15.17 -1.26 19.96
CA VAL A 591 14.54 -1.51 18.67
C VAL A 591 15.24 -2.70 18.02
N ALA A 592 14.46 -3.71 17.64
CA ALA A 592 14.89 -4.73 16.69
C ALA A 592 14.42 -4.31 15.29
N ALA A 593 15.34 -4.05 14.37
CA ALA A 593 15.04 -3.67 13.00
C ALA A 593 14.74 -4.91 12.15
N SER A 594 13.82 -4.78 11.19
CA SER A 594 13.53 -5.85 10.23
C SER A 594 14.71 -6.02 9.26
N ASP A 595 15.14 -7.25 9.01
CA ASP A 595 16.10 -7.58 7.96
C ASP A 595 15.45 -8.03 6.64
N ALA A 596 14.11 -8.01 6.58
CA ALA A 596 13.36 -8.34 5.38
C ALA A 596 13.47 -7.21 4.34
N ARG A 597 13.95 -7.52 3.14
CA ARG A 597 13.98 -6.56 2.02
C ARG A 597 12.62 -6.47 1.33
N ARG A 598 12.18 -5.24 1.05
CA ARG A 598 10.98 -4.90 0.27
C ARG A 598 11.43 -4.25 -1.05
N PRO A 599 11.73 -5.06 -2.10
CA PRO A 599 12.21 -4.52 -3.38
C PRO A 599 11.15 -3.73 -4.15
N ASP A 600 9.88 -3.84 -3.75
CA ASP A 600 8.70 -3.18 -4.27
C ASP A 600 8.28 -1.93 -3.46
N TYR A 601 9.15 -1.47 -2.56
CA TYR A 601 8.87 -0.29 -1.74
C TYR A 601 8.80 0.99 -2.57
N ASP A 602 7.70 1.72 -2.41
CA ASP A 602 7.32 2.86 -3.23
C ASP A 602 7.12 4.17 -2.44
N GLY A 603 7.38 4.16 -1.12
CA GLY A 603 7.22 5.35 -0.27
C GLY A 603 8.39 6.34 -0.31
N ALA A 604 8.21 7.46 0.40
CA ALA A 604 9.10 8.62 0.43
C ALA A 604 10.41 8.40 1.20
N PHE A 605 10.44 7.48 2.17
CA PHE A 605 11.71 7.10 2.81
C PHE A 605 12.68 6.49 1.80
N SER A 606 13.98 6.50 2.10
CA SER A 606 14.97 5.86 1.22
C SER A 606 14.83 4.34 1.13
N SER A 607 14.17 3.72 2.11
CA SER A 607 13.96 2.28 2.21
C SER A 607 12.78 1.95 3.14
N ALA A 608 12.15 0.80 2.94
CA ALA A 608 11.10 0.29 3.84
C ALA A 608 11.64 0.04 5.26
N GLN A 609 12.92 -0.34 5.41
CA GLN A 609 13.54 -0.55 6.71
C GLN A 609 13.63 0.75 7.50
N ARG A 610 13.91 1.88 6.83
CA ARG A 610 13.96 3.19 7.46
C ARG A 610 12.57 3.68 7.87
N GLU A 611 11.57 3.46 7.02
CA GLU A 611 10.18 3.75 7.37
C GLU A 611 9.72 2.94 8.59
N VAL A 612 10.02 1.63 8.62
CA VAL A 612 9.75 0.76 9.76
C VAL A 612 10.55 1.19 10.99
N MET A 613 11.79 1.63 10.83
CA MET A 613 12.57 2.19 11.95
C MET A 613 11.90 3.45 12.52
N ALA A 614 11.36 4.33 11.68
CA ALA A 614 10.60 5.50 12.14
C ALA A 614 9.35 5.08 12.92
N HIS A 615 8.63 4.05 12.46
CA HIS A 615 7.53 3.44 13.20
C HIS A 615 7.97 2.99 14.61
N GLU A 616 9.02 2.19 14.72
CA GLU A 616 9.50 1.69 16.02
C GLU A 616 10.00 2.81 16.94
N LEU A 617 10.62 3.85 16.38
CA LEU A 617 10.98 5.05 17.15
C LEU A 617 9.75 5.81 17.64
N GLY A 618 8.64 5.79 16.89
CA GLY A 618 7.37 6.36 17.35
C GLY A 618 6.92 5.77 18.69
N HIS A 619 7.07 4.46 18.91
CA HIS A 619 6.80 3.85 20.22
C HIS A 619 7.72 4.35 21.33
N ARG A 620 8.98 4.68 21.00
CA ARG A 620 9.88 5.33 21.95
C ARG A 620 9.41 6.76 22.27
N MET A 621 8.91 7.49 21.27
CA MET A 621 8.36 8.83 21.46
C MET A 621 7.13 8.83 22.37
N GLU A 622 6.23 7.85 22.26
CA GLU A 622 5.12 7.69 23.22
C GLU A 622 5.58 7.55 24.67
N LYS A 623 6.79 7.02 24.91
CA LYS A 623 7.36 6.90 26.26
C LYS A 623 8.12 8.15 26.69
N ALA A 624 8.52 9.00 25.75
CA ALA A 624 9.32 10.19 26.01
C ALA A 624 8.46 11.47 26.08
N VAL A 625 7.38 11.53 25.33
CA VAL A 625 6.57 12.72 25.11
C VAL A 625 5.25 12.60 25.88
N PRO A 626 5.05 13.42 26.93
CA PRO A 626 3.78 13.48 27.62
C PRO A 626 2.62 13.81 26.67
N GLY A 627 1.47 13.18 26.90
CA GLY A 627 0.26 13.42 26.11
C GLY A 627 0.11 12.56 24.86
N LEU A 628 1.20 12.11 24.22
CA LEU A 628 1.11 11.37 22.96
C LEU A 628 0.27 10.08 23.07
N ALA A 629 0.65 9.13 23.93
CA ALA A 629 -0.13 7.91 24.15
C ALA A 629 -1.55 8.15 24.73
N PRO A 630 -1.75 9.09 25.69
CA PRO A 630 -3.10 9.47 26.12
C PRO A 630 -4.00 9.97 24.99
N LEU A 631 -3.49 10.81 24.10
CA LEU A 631 -4.25 11.36 23.00
C LEU A 631 -4.58 10.29 21.94
N GLU A 632 -3.67 9.35 21.67
CA GLU A 632 -4.00 8.17 20.86
C GLU A 632 -5.16 7.38 21.46
N PHE A 633 -5.11 7.13 22.77
CA PHE A 633 -6.19 6.44 23.47
C PHE A 633 -7.52 7.17 23.30
N ALA A 634 -7.53 8.49 23.47
CA ALA A 634 -8.74 9.29 23.27
C ALA A 634 -9.25 9.19 21.82
N LEU A 635 -8.36 9.26 20.83
CA LEU A 635 -8.72 9.20 19.42
C LEU A 635 -9.32 7.84 19.04
N VAL A 636 -8.68 6.74 19.44
CA VAL A 636 -9.19 5.38 19.18
C VAL A 636 -10.53 5.17 19.84
N ARG A 637 -10.68 5.60 21.11
CA ARG A 637 -11.94 5.42 21.84
C ARG A 637 -13.06 6.25 21.22
N ARG A 638 -12.79 7.50 20.84
CA ARG A 638 -13.78 8.38 20.21
C ARG A 638 -14.26 7.83 18.86
N ARG A 639 -13.34 7.33 18.03
CA ARG A 639 -13.69 6.77 16.71
C ARG A 639 -14.47 5.47 16.80
N ALA A 640 -14.19 4.64 17.80
CA ALA A 640 -14.83 3.34 17.99
C ALA A 640 -16.14 3.40 18.81
N MET A 641 -16.76 4.57 18.96
CA MET A 641 -18.08 4.70 19.61
C MET A 641 -19.20 4.47 18.60
N ASP A 642 -20.06 3.49 18.87
CA ASP A 642 -21.38 3.33 18.23
C ASP A 642 -22.47 3.83 19.21
N GLY A 643 -22.83 5.11 19.06
CA GLY A 643 -23.73 5.78 20.00
C GLY A 643 -23.14 5.84 21.42
N PRO A 644 -23.81 5.30 22.46
CA PRO A 644 -23.32 5.34 23.84
C PRO A 644 -22.42 4.13 24.21
N ARG A 645 -22.02 3.29 23.25
CA ARG A 645 -21.26 2.05 23.49
C ARG A 645 -20.00 2.02 22.63
N LEU A 646 -18.90 1.48 23.16
CA LEU A 646 -17.75 1.13 22.33
C LEU A 646 -18.09 -0.10 21.47
N GLU A 647 -17.62 -0.06 20.23
CA GLU A 647 -17.66 -1.20 19.33
C GLU A 647 -16.91 -2.41 19.92
N LYS A 648 -17.34 -3.60 19.50
CA LYS A 648 -16.74 -4.84 19.99
C LYS A 648 -15.33 -4.97 19.43
N ARG A 649 -14.44 -5.56 20.23
CA ARG A 649 -13.11 -5.95 19.74
C ARG A 649 -13.24 -7.01 18.66
N THR A 650 -12.51 -6.79 17.57
CA THR A 650 -12.37 -7.74 16.47
C THR A 650 -10.90 -8.04 16.25
N GLU A 651 -10.62 -9.29 15.91
CA GLU A 651 -9.26 -9.70 15.56
C GLU A 651 -8.87 -9.04 14.23
N ILE A 652 -7.72 -8.35 14.22
CA ILE A 652 -7.23 -7.59 13.03
C ILE A 652 -6.97 -8.57 11.89
N TYR A 653 -6.30 -9.67 12.21
CA TYR A 653 -6.07 -10.79 11.31
C TYR A 653 -6.55 -12.06 12.01
N LYS A 654 -7.40 -12.84 11.33
CA LYS A 654 -7.96 -14.05 11.93
C LYS A 654 -6.84 -15.02 12.35
N GLY A 655 -6.73 -15.32 13.64
CA GLY A 655 -5.71 -16.17 14.23
C GLY A 655 -4.43 -15.46 14.68
N SER A 656 -4.29 -14.14 14.56
CA SER A 656 -3.09 -13.42 15.01
C SER A 656 -3.06 -13.19 16.53
N GLY A 657 -4.21 -13.28 17.21
CA GLY A 657 -4.34 -12.85 18.60
C GLY A 657 -4.18 -11.33 18.80
N GLU A 658 -4.15 -10.55 17.72
CA GLU A 658 -4.08 -9.09 17.74
C GLU A 658 -5.48 -8.51 17.55
N TYR A 659 -5.87 -7.60 18.44
CA TYR A 659 -7.22 -7.06 18.49
C TYR A 659 -7.19 -5.53 18.31
N ALA A 660 -8.13 -5.03 17.52
CA ALA A 660 -8.53 -3.62 17.51
C ALA A 660 -9.98 -3.53 17.99
N LEU A 661 -10.41 -2.34 18.41
CA LEU A 661 -11.85 -2.08 18.41
C LEU A 661 -12.31 -2.11 16.96
N ALA A 662 -13.49 -2.66 16.67
CA ALA A 662 -14.04 -2.49 15.33
C ALA A 662 -14.20 -0.98 15.10
N ASP A 663 -13.43 -0.48 14.14
CA ASP A 663 -13.46 0.87 13.64
C ASP A 663 -12.98 0.81 12.18
N LEU A 664 -13.39 1.79 11.38
CA LEU A 664 -13.17 1.78 9.93
C LEU A 664 -11.82 2.40 9.55
N TRP A 665 -10.73 2.09 10.25
CA TRP A 665 -9.41 2.53 9.77
C TRP A 665 -9.10 1.88 8.43
N ARG A 666 -8.53 2.67 7.50
CA ARG A 666 -8.06 2.16 6.21
C ARG A 666 -7.00 1.08 6.40
N ASN A 667 -6.09 1.29 7.35
CA ASN A 667 -5.21 0.24 7.86
C ASN A 667 -5.75 -0.26 9.20
N ALA A 668 -6.22 -1.50 9.23
CA ALA A 668 -6.80 -2.13 10.42
C ALA A 668 -5.80 -2.30 11.59
N TYR A 669 -4.51 -2.03 11.37
CA TYR A 669 -3.49 -1.99 12.41
C TYR A 669 -3.52 -0.68 13.23
N ALA A 670 -4.00 0.43 12.65
CA ALA A 670 -4.29 1.64 13.42
C ALA A 670 -5.43 1.32 14.40
N GLY A 671 -5.26 1.66 15.68
CA GLY A 671 -6.24 1.31 16.73
C GLY A 671 -6.07 -0.08 17.33
N LYS A 672 -5.01 -0.83 16.95
CA LYS A 672 -4.61 -2.05 17.66
C LYS A 672 -4.40 -1.73 19.13
N THR A 673 -5.00 -2.52 20.01
CA THR A 673 -4.98 -2.23 21.45
C THR A 673 -4.37 -3.39 22.23
N TYR A 674 -3.34 -3.09 23.03
CA TYR A 674 -2.74 -4.03 24.00
C TYR A 674 -3.38 -3.94 25.39
N ALA A 675 -4.46 -3.15 25.53
CA ALA A 675 -5.03 -2.74 26.81
C ALA A 675 -6.04 -3.73 27.42
N ASP A 676 -5.92 -5.04 27.15
CA ASP A 676 -6.82 -6.02 27.76
C ASP A 676 -6.69 -6.03 29.29
N GLY A 677 -7.78 -5.74 29.99
CA GLY A 677 -7.81 -5.65 31.45
C GLY A 677 -6.90 -4.60 32.10
N SER A 678 -6.29 -3.68 31.33
CA SER A 678 -5.43 -2.64 31.89
C SER A 678 -6.25 -1.63 32.70
N LEU A 679 -5.78 -1.31 33.90
CA LEU A 679 -6.33 -0.22 34.71
C LEU A 679 -5.95 1.17 34.17
N PHE A 680 -4.95 1.24 33.26
CA PHE A 680 -4.41 2.48 32.71
C PHE A 680 -4.23 2.37 31.19
N PRO A 681 -5.32 2.23 30.42
CA PRO A 681 -5.26 2.05 28.96
C PRO A 681 -4.66 3.25 28.21
N ALA A 682 -4.66 4.45 28.79
CA ALA A 682 -4.06 5.65 28.20
C ALA A 682 -2.52 5.67 28.20
N ARG A 683 -1.86 4.71 28.89
CA ARG A 683 -0.38 4.58 28.91
C ARG A 683 0.16 3.56 27.90
N ILE A 684 -0.74 2.93 27.16
CA ILE A 684 -0.46 1.84 26.22
C ILE A 684 -0.53 2.42 24.81
N ALA A 685 0.37 1.97 23.93
CA ALA A 685 0.39 2.32 22.52
C ALA A 685 -0.90 1.83 21.83
N HIS A 686 -1.45 2.62 20.90
CA HIS A 686 -2.57 2.16 20.07
C HIS A 686 -2.25 2.13 18.56
N GLU A 687 -0.95 2.19 18.21
CA GLU A 687 -0.43 2.13 16.83
C GLU A 687 -0.90 3.28 15.92
N VAL A 688 -1.58 4.29 16.46
CA VAL A 688 -2.18 5.36 15.65
C VAL A 688 -1.10 6.32 15.17
N PHE A 689 -0.22 6.74 16.07
CA PHE A 689 0.85 7.66 15.75
C PHE A 689 1.89 7.01 14.83
N GLN A 690 2.27 5.77 15.08
CA GLN A 690 3.27 5.07 14.28
C GLN A 690 2.77 4.78 12.87
N VAL A 691 1.54 4.26 12.75
CA VAL A 691 0.89 4.08 11.43
C VAL A 691 0.68 5.43 10.76
N GLY A 692 0.30 6.45 11.52
CA GLY A 692 0.12 7.81 11.00
C GLY A 692 1.40 8.43 10.47
N ILE A 693 2.57 8.20 11.09
CA ILE A 693 3.85 8.63 10.53
C ILE A 693 4.10 7.98 9.17
N GLN A 694 3.79 6.69 9.04
CA GLN A 694 3.99 5.98 7.78
C GLN A 694 2.98 6.43 6.70
N ASP A 695 1.78 6.82 7.10
CA ASP A 695 0.78 7.42 6.21
C ASP A 695 1.20 8.81 5.73
N VAL A 696 1.56 9.71 6.67
CA VAL A 696 1.84 11.13 6.40
C VAL A 696 3.23 11.36 5.82
N LEU A 697 4.24 10.65 6.34
CA LEU A 697 5.66 10.83 6.00
C LEU A 697 6.24 9.65 5.22
N GLY A 698 5.54 8.51 5.16
CA GLY A 698 5.90 7.38 4.30
C GLY A 698 5.22 7.42 2.93
N ARG A 699 3.93 7.81 2.85
CA ARG A 699 3.16 8.02 1.60
C ARG A 699 3.26 6.85 0.60
N SER A 700 3.36 5.61 1.08
CA SER A 700 3.50 4.39 0.26
C SER A 700 2.15 3.84 -0.22
N SER A 701 1.91 3.75 -1.53
CA SER A 701 0.63 3.25 -2.09
C SER A 701 0.29 1.81 -1.72
N THR A 702 1.31 0.98 -1.46
CA THR A 702 1.17 -0.45 -1.19
C THR A 702 0.78 -0.78 0.26
N ILE A 703 1.05 0.14 1.19
CA ILE A 703 0.82 -0.07 2.63
C ILE A 703 -0.23 0.91 3.17
N TYR A 704 -0.26 2.12 2.64
CA TYR A 704 -1.09 3.24 3.11
C TYR A 704 -1.67 3.95 1.89
N GLY A 705 -2.83 3.49 1.45
CA GLY A 705 -3.45 4.07 0.27
C GLY A 705 -3.76 5.54 0.50
N ASP A 706 -3.47 6.34 -0.52
CA ASP A 706 -3.74 7.76 -0.75
C ASP A 706 -4.81 8.40 0.16
N VAL A 707 -4.39 9.08 1.23
CA VAL A 707 -5.29 9.80 2.14
C VAL A 707 -5.17 11.29 1.87
N ALA A 708 -6.16 11.82 1.15
CA ALA A 708 -6.46 13.24 1.14
C ALA A 708 -6.78 13.68 2.58
N GLY A 709 -5.78 14.17 3.32
CA GLY A 709 -5.91 14.83 4.61
C GLY A 709 -6.97 14.25 5.53
N GLY A 710 -6.72 13.11 6.16
CA GLY A 710 -7.68 12.48 7.05
C GLY A 710 -7.49 12.88 8.51
N GLN A 711 -8.34 12.34 9.40
CA GLN A 711 -8.18 12.52 10.84
C GLN A 711 -6.83 12.00 11.37
N LEU A 712 -6.26 10.96 10.73
CA LEU A 712 -4.93 10.44 11.06
C LEU A 712 -3.83 11.47 10.73
N THR A 713 -3.91 12.09 9.55
CA THR A 713 -3.02 13.17 9.12
C THR A 713 -3.07 14.35 10.07
N ALA A 714 -4.28 14.81 10.41
CA ALA A 714 -4.50 15.88 11.36
C ALA A 714 -3.92 15.53 12.75
N PHE A 715 -4.14 14.30 13.23
CA PHE A 715 -3.58 13.88 14.51
C PHE A 715 -2.05 13.91 14.53
N VAL A 716 -1.40 13.37 13.50
CA VAL A 716 0.07 13.31 13.41
C VAL A 716 0.66 14.71 13.32
N LEU A 717 0.16 15.55 12.41
CA LEU A 717 0.64 16.93 12.24
C LEU A 717 0.43 17.74 13.51
N GLY A 718 -0.78 17.70 14.09
CA GLY A 718 -1.11 18.40 15.32
C GLY A 718 -0.23 17.95 16.49
N ALA A 719 -0.04 16.63 16.66
CA ALA A 719 0.79 16.10 17.73
C ALA A 719 2.25 16.54 17.58
N MET A 720 2.83 16.42 16.38
CA MET A 720 4.23 16.76 16.11
C MET A 720 4.48 18.27 16.22
N LEU A 721 3.52 19.11 15.82
CA LEU A 721 3.64 20.57 15.93
C LEU A 721 3.46 21.06 17.37
N LEU A 722 2.50 20.50 18.12
CA LEU A 722 2.08 21.07 19.40
C LEU A 722 2.72 20.43 20.65
N LEU A 723 2.94 19.11 20.68
CA LEU A 723 3.39 18.47 21.91
C LEU A 723 4.86 18.79 22.18
N TRP A 724 5.13 19.30 23.38
CA TRP A 724 6.47 19.59 23.86
C TRP A 724 6.79 18.71 25.07
N PRO A 725 7.95 18.03 25.09
CA PRO A 725 8.42 17.40 26.31
C PRO A 725 8.69 18.51 27.33
N SER A 726 8.09 18.42 28.51
CA SER A 726 8.21 19.43 29.57
C SER A 726 9.69 19.77 29.80
N VAL A 727 10.05 21.03 29.55
CA VAL A 727 11.40 21.54 29.79
C VAL A 727 11.63 21.50 31.29
N SER A 728 12.57 20.68 31.76
CA SER A 728 13.17 20.90 33.07
C SER A 728 13.81 22.29 33.02
N THR A 729 13.20 23.27 33.67
CA THR A 729 13.73 24.62 33.85
C THR A 729 15.01 24.57 34.69
N ALA A 730 16.10 24.13 34.08
CA ALA A 730 17.41 24.04 34.70
C ALA A 730 18.53 24.35 33.69
N ALA A 731 18.34 25.33 32.79
CA ALA A 731 19.44 25.81 31.93
C ALA A 731 19.27 27.22 31.33
N THR A 732 18.52 28.16 31.94
CA THR A 732 18.38 29.54 31.38
C THR A 732 18.80 30.64 32.34
N THR A 733 19.73 30.38 33.27
CA THR A 733 20.32 31.41 34.15
C THR A 733 21.84 31.43 34.16
N ALA A 734 22.50 31.08 33.05
CA ALA A 734 23.95 31.16 32.94
C ALA A 734 24.44 31.73 31.60
N THR A 735 23.95 32.89 31.16
CA THR A 735 24.59 33.63 30.04
C THR A 735 24.47 35.16 30.13
N THR A 736 24.32 35.74 31.33
CA THR A 736 24.30 37.21 31.52
C THR A 736 25.10 37.68 32.74
N ALA A 737 26.24 37.04 33.03
CA ALA A 737 27.13 37.51 34.11
C ALA A 737 28.62 37.19 33.89
N THR A 738 29.19 37.41 32.70
CA THR A 738 30.66 37.50 32.52
C THR A 738 31.03 38.34 31.30
N ALA A 739 30.65 39.62 31.33
CA ALA A 739 31.21 40.64 30.44
C ALA A 739 31.26 41.98 31.18
N THR A 740 32.04 42.04 32.28
CA THR A 740 32.58 43.26 32.90
C THR A 740 33.40 42.88 34.14
N ALA A 741 34.70 42.60 33.94
CA ALA A 741 35.82 42.81 34.86
C ALA A 741 36.99 41.90 34.47
N GLY A 742 38.12 42.50 34.07
CA GLY A 742 39.38 41.80 33.76
C GLY A 742 40.09 42.42 32.58
#